data_AF-A0A8C4WTW3-F1
#
_entry.id   AF-A0A8C4WTW3-F1
#
_cell.length_a   1.000
_cell.length_b   1.000
_cell.length_c   1.000
_cell.angle_alpha   90.00
_cell.angle_beta   90.00
_cell.angle_gamma   90.00
#
_symmetry.space_group_name_H-M   'P 1'
#
loop_
_entity.id
_entity.type
_entity.pdbx_description
1 polymer ?
#
loop_
_entity_poly.entity_id
_entity_poly.type
_entity_poly.pdbx_seq_one_letter_code
_entity_poly.pdbx_strand_id
1 'polypeptide(L)'
;MSAYNFSLTTFSPSGKLVQIEYALSAVAAGAPSVGIKATNGVVLATEKKQKSVLYDEQSVHKVEPITRNVGMVYSGMGPDYRVLVRRARKLAQQYFLTYQERIPTAQLVQRIASVMQEYTQSGGVRPFGVSQLIAGWDEGKPHLYQADPSGAYFAWKATAMGKNYVNGKTFLEKRYNNDLELEDAVHTAILTLKESFEGQMTEDNIEIGVCNESGFRRLSSAEVKDYLAAIGFEVISLDNPLKNIPLGICNCAMFRSRRMFRRFSLLCIAASIVLLYFLTQKETTKQTSWNVFDFGDWFQQKRPRGDDDDDDKRDPLQKPVYSRPLLDFNSLGELGRAERLDLTEEEKQKQEKSIEEHQINIYLSDRISLHRRLPERWNPLCGQKHYNYLNLPTTSVVIAFYNEAWSTLLRTVHSVLETSPDVLLSEIILVDDFSDKDHLKHPLEQYLALLRKVRLVRTQRREGLVRARLLGAAHTTGQVLTFLDCHCECHDGWLEPLLERIGQQQTAVVCPVIDVIDWNTFEYLGNSGEPNLGGFDWRLVFTWHVIPQREQARRQSPTDVIRSPTMAGGLFSVNKAYFAHLGKYDVGMEVWGGENLEFSFRIWQCGGTLEVHPCSHVGHVFPRKAPYSRSNALANTVRAAEVWMDEYKEIYYHRNPHARREPYGDISERRMIREKLQCKPFSWYLMNVFPEIHIPDDQPGYFGMLINRGFENMCFDYNPPNEFKLEGKEIILYVCHGQGSNQFFEYTKMQEIRYNSRVPEGCASVESGSNRLTIQLCRNEGESVPENQQFLFREVR
;
A
#
# COMPACT_ATOMS: atom_id res chain seq x y z
N MET A 1 1.04 -1.27 13.53
CA MET A 1 1.90 -1.99 12.57
C MET A 1 1.44 -1.65 11.15
N SER A 2 2.33 -1.59 10.15
CA SER A 2 1.98 -1.15 8.78
C SER A 2 1.25 -2.23 7.96
N ALA A 3 0.50 -1.85 6.92
CA ALA A 3 -0.16 -2.80 6.02
C ALA A 3 0.84 -3.70 5.26
N TYR A 4 1.99 -3.17 4.84
CA TYR A 4 3.07 -3.97 4.24
C TYR A 4 3.79 -4.88 5.26
N ASN A 5 3.56 -4.71 6.56
CA ASN A 5 4.05 -5.66 7.57
C ASN A 5 3.25 -6.97 7.56
N PHE A 6 2.06 -7.00 6.95
CA PHE A 6 1.20 -8.19 6.86
C PHE A 6 0.92 -8.63 5.42
N SER A 7 1.04 -7.72 4.45
CA SER A 7 0.95 -8.07 3.03
C SER A 7 2.21 -8.77 2.52
N LEU A 8 1.98 -9.74 1.64
CA LEU A 8 3.00 -10.60 1.03
C LEU A 8 3.50 -10.04 -0.29
N THR A 9 2.63 -9.35 -1.01
CA THR A 9 2.83 -8.76 -2.34
C THR A 9 3.09 -7.26 -2.31
N THR A 10 2.84 -6.59 -1.17
CA THR A 10 3.06 -5.15 -1.04
C THR A 10 4.46 -4.87 -0.50
N PHE A 11 5.33 -4.34 -1.36
CA PHE A 11 6.63 -3.82 -0.97
C PHE A 11 6.48 -2.66 0.03
N SER A 12 7.36 -2.63 1.04
CA SER A 12 7.61 -1.48 1.90
C SER A 12 8.13 -0.29 1.08
N PRO A 13 8.13 0.92 1.65
CA PRO A 13 8.75 2.10 1.04
C PRO A 13 10.18 1.82 0.54
N SER A 14 10.99 1.12 1.33
CA SER A 14 12.37 0.74 0.98
C SER A 14 12.48 -0.40 -0.07
N GLY A 15 11.45 -0.67 -0.87
CA GLY A 15 11.44 -1.70 -1.91
C GLY A 15 11.53 -3.15 -1.38
N LYS A 16 11.18 -3.42 -0.12
CA LYS A 16 11.34 -4.73 0.54
C LYS A 16 10.00 -5.35 0.92
N LEU A 17 9.83 -6.65 0.71
CA LEU A 17 8.66 -7.39 1.24
C LEU A 17 8.90 -7.70 2.73
N VAL A 18 8.23 -6.99 3.64
CA VAL A 18 8.55 -7.09 5.09
C VAL A 18 8.16 -8.45 5.67
N GLN A 19 7.16 -9.13 5.11
CA GLN A 19 6.87 -10.52 5.45
C GLN A 19 8.05 -11.47 5.16
N ILE A 20 8.86 -11.19 4.13
CA ILE A 20 10.12 -11.91 3.88
C ILE A 20 11.20 -11.50 4.87
N GLU A 21 11.31 -10.22 5.25
CA GLU A 21 12.26 -9.77 6.29
C GLU A 21 11.94 -10.40 7.66
N TYR A 22 10.67 -10.61 8.00
CA TYR A 22 10.26 -11.34 9.20
C TYR A 22 10.56 -12.84 9.10
N ALA A 23 10.36 -13.45 7.92
CA ALA A 23 10.77 -14.83 7.68
C ALA A 23 12.30 -15.00 7.81
N LEU A 24 13.09 -14.08 7.24
CA LEU A 24 14.55 -14.03 7.38
C LEU A 24 15.00 -13.75 8.82
N SER A 25 14.24 -12.94 9.57
CA SER A 25 14.48 -12.74 11.01
C SER A 25 14.26 -14.04 11.80
N ALA A 26 13.23 -14.83 11.45
CA ALA A 26 13.03 -16.15 12.02
C ALA A 26 14.12 -17.16 11.61
N VAL A 27 14.68 -17.04 10.40
CA VAL A 27 15.88 -17.80 9.98
C VAL A 27 17.07 -17.43 10.85
N ALA A 28 17.37 -16.13 11.03
CA ALA A 28 18.49 -15.64 11.84
C ALA A 28 18.37 -15.98 13.33
N ALA A 29 17.15 -16.16 13.85
CA ALA A 29 16.90 -16.67 15.20
C ALA A 29 16.95 -18.22 15.29
N GLY A 30 16.95 -18.92 14.16
CA GLY A 30 16.98 -20.38 14.09
C GLY A 30 18.37 -20.98 14.37
N ALA A 31 18.41 -22.26 14.71
CA ALA A 31 19.66 -22.97 14.97
C ALA A 31 20.63 -22.92 13.76
N PRO A 32 21.95 -22.74 14.00
CA PRO A 32 22.95 -22.58 12.97
C PRO A 32 23.06 -23.81 12.06
N SER A 33 23.27 -23.55 10.78
CA SER A 33 23.46 -24.54 9.72
C SER A 33 24.55 -24.09 8.76
N VAL A 34 25.45 -25.01 8.40
CA VAL A 34 26.63 -24.77 7.58
C VAL A 34 26.60 -25.72 6.38
N GLY A 35 26.98 -25.23 5.22
CA GLY A 35 27.21 -26.04 4.02
C GLY A 35 28.55 -25.69 3.38
N ILE A 36 29.32 -26.71 3.01
CA ILE A 36 30.62 -26.57 2.35
C ILE A 36 30.70 -27.54 1.17
N LYS A 37 31.09 -27.02 0.01
CA LYS A 37 31.35 -27.79 -1.21
C LYS A 37 32.84 -28.10 -1.31
N ALA A 38 33.18 -29.36 -1.13
CA ALA A 38 34.51 -29.91 -1.37
C ALA A 38 34.73 -30.20 -2.87
N THR A 39 35.93 -30.66 -3.24
CA THR A 39 36.25 -31.17 -4.58
C THR A 39 35.50 -32.47 -4.90
N ASN A 40 35.42 -33.37 -3.93
CA ASN A 40 34.85 -34.73 -4.03
C ASN A 40 33.51 -34.90 -3.28
N GLY A 41 32.88 -33.81 -2.83
CA GLY A 41 31.55 -33.88 -2.20
C GLY A 41 31.00 -32.56 -1.66
N VAL A 42 29.93 -32.65 -0.88
CA VAL A 42 29.30 -31.55 -0.15
C VAL A 42 28.97 -32.02 1.27
N VAL A 43 29.28 -31.23 2.28
CA VAL A 43 28.81 -31.44 3.66
C VAL A 43 27.72 -30.42 4.01
N LEU A 44 26.71 -30.88 4.74
CA LEU A 44 25.69 -30.10 5.43
C LEU A 44 25.77 -30.44 6.93
N ALA A 45 25.95 -29.46 7.80
CA ALA A 45 26.02 -29.66 9.25
C ALA A 45 25.11 -28.67 9.99
N THR A 46 24.51 -29.06 11.11
CA THR A 46 23.56 -28.20 11.85
C THR A 46 23.45 -28.53 13.33
N GLU A 47 23.14 -27.54 14.19
CA GLU A 47 22.79 -27.77 15.59
C GLU A 47 21.39 -28.41 15.72
N LYS A 48 21.31 -29.52 16.46
CA LYS A 48 20.10 -30.26 16.84
C LYS A 48 19.84 -30.08 18.35
N LYS A 49 19.37 -28.89 18.74
CA LYS A 49 19.11 -28.57 20.15
C LYS A 49 17.94 -29.38 20.73
N GLN A 50 18.25 -30.31 21.63
CA GLN A 50 17.25 -31.05 22.39
C GLN A 50 16.54 -30.13 23.39
N LYS A 51 15.21 -30.24 23.50
CA LYS A 51 14.39 -29.41 24.41
C LYS A 51 13.95 -30.10 25.69
N SER A 52 14.04 -31.43 25.74
CA SER A 52 13.67 -32.25 26.89
C SER A 52 14.18 -33.68 26.69
N VAL A 53 14.54 -34.36 27.78
CA VAL A 53 14.84 -35.81 27.80
C VAL A 53 13.62 -36.69 27.52
N LEU A 54 12.42 -36.12 27.48
CA LEU A 54 11.17 -36.79 27.09
C LEU A 54 10.93 -36.77 25.58
N TYR A 55 11.89 -36.28 24.79
CA TYR A 55 11.77 -36.13 23.34
C TYR A 55 12.35 -37.34 22.63
N ASP A 56 11.60 -37.99 21.75
CA ASP A 56 12.14 -39.05 20.89
C ASP A 56 13.03 -38.44 19.81
N GLU A 57 14.34 -38.55 20.02
CA GLU A 57 15.39 -38.01 19.16
C GLU A 57 15.44 -38.63 17.76
N GLN A 58 14.91 -39.85 17.60
CA GLN A 58 14.84 -40.56 16.32
C GLN A 58 13.67 -40.06 15.45
N SER A 59 12.68 -39.40 16.06
CA SER A 59 11.48 -38.92 15.37
C SER A 59 11.68 -37.64 14.55
N VAL A 60 12.73 -36.84 14.84
CA VAL A 60 12.96 -35.55 14.17
C VAL A 60 14.42 -35.32 13.81
N HIS A 61 14.64 -35.18 12.51
CA HIS A 61 15.89 -34.78 11.90
C HIS A 61 15.81 -33.36 11.34
N LYS A 62 16.97 -32.72 11.16
CA LYS A 62 17.13 -31.42 10.49
C LYS A 62 17.83 -31.53 9.15
N VAL A 63 18.59 -32.61 8.95
CA VAL A 63 19.17 -33.04 7.69
C VAL A 63 18.29 -34.16 7.13
N GLU A 64 17.84 -34.05 5.88
CA GLU A 64 16.92 -35.02 5.26
C GLU A 64 17.38 -35.41 3.85
N PRO A 65 17.46 -36.72 3.53
CA PRO A 65 17.63 -37.18 2.15
C PRO A 65 16.36 -36.93 1.34
N ILE A 66 16.47 -36.30 0.17
CA ILE A 66 15.34 -36.04 -0.73
C ILE A 66 15.30 -37.07 -1.86
N THR A 67 16.46 -37.35 -2.43
CA THR A 67 16.71 -38.43 -3.39
C THR A 67 17.99 -39.15 -2.99
N ARG A 68 18.39 -40.20 -3.71
CA ARG A 68 19.69 -40.84 -3.49
C ARG A 68 20.87 -39.88 -3.70
N ASN A 69 20.73 -38.82 -4.49
CA ASN A 69 21.83 -37.88 -4.82
C ASN A 69 21.61 -36.46 -4.27
N VAL A 70 20.54 -36.21 -3.51
CA VAL A 70 20.23 -34.86 -3.00
C VAL A 70 19.74 -34.94 -1.56
N GLY A 71 20.29 -34.07 -0.69
CA GLY A 71 19.81 -33.85 0.67
C GLY A 71 19.67 -32.38 1.00
N MET A 72 18.91 -32.08 2.05
CA MET A 72 18.58 -30.72 2.47
C MET A 72 18.77 -30.52 3.98
N VAL A 73 19.10 -29.31 4.40
CA VAL A 73 19.11 -28.85 5.80
C VAL A 73 18.53 -27.43 5.89
N TYR A 74 18.12 -26.97 7.07
CA TYR A 74 17.50 -25.64 7.24
C TYR A 74 17.97 -24.88 8.48
N SER A 75 17.73 -23.57 8.47
CA SER A 75 17.67 -22.72 9.67
C SER A 75 16.33 -21.98 9.69
N GLY A 76 15.71 -21.87 10.87
CA GLY A 76 14.39 -21.24 11.07
C GLY A 76 13.33 -22.18 11.65
N MET A 77 12.10 -22.13 11.13
CA MET A 77 10.94 -22.88 11.63
C MET A 77 10.88 -24.34 11.13
N GLY A 78 11.11 -25.30 12.01
CA GLY A 78 11.08 -26.74 11.68
C GLY A 78 9.77 -27.29 11.05
N PRO A 79 8.56 -26.82 11.41
CA PRO A 79 7.32 -27.23 10.73
C PRO A 79 7.32 -26.91 9.22
N ASP A 80 7.79 -25.71 8.86
CA ASP A 80 7.86 -25.22 7.49
C ASP A 80 8.83 -26.06 6.64
N TYR A 81 10.00 -26.38 7.20
CA TYR A 81 10.97 -27.28 6.57
C TYR A 81 10.37 -28.65 6.25
N ARG A 82 9.58 -29.25 7.16
CA ARG A 82 8.94 -30.56 6.90
C ARG A 82 7.94 -30.51 5.73
N VAL A 83 7.27 -29.38 5.52
CA VAL A 83 6.40 -29.17 4.35
C VAL A 83 7.24 -29.14 3.07
N LEU A 84 8.35 -28.39 3.07
CA LEU A 84 9.24 -28.26 1.91
C LEU A 84 9.96 -29.57 1.58
N VAL A 85 10.43 -30.34 2.57
CA VAL A 85 11.00 -31.69 2.37
C VAL A 85 9.98 -32.63 1.72
N ARG A 86 8.73 -32.65 2.20
CA ARG A 86 7.66 -33.47 1.62
C ARG A 86 7.36 -33.05 0.17
N ARG A 87 7.35 -31.75 -0.11
CA ARG A 87 7.16 -31.21 -1.46
C ARG A 87 8.33 -31.56 -2.38
N ALA A 88 9.57 -31.47 -1.90
CA ALA A 88 10.79 -31.79 -2.65
C ALA A 88 10.83 -33.26 -3.05
N ARG A 89 10.52 -34.16 -2.10
CA ARG A 89 10.37 -35.60 -2.36
C ARG A 89 9.29 -35.86 -3.43
N LYS A 90 8.11 -35.23 -3.32
CA LYS A 90 7.03 -35.38 -4.32
C LYS A 90 7.44 -34.87 -5.71
N LEU A 91 8.08 -33.71 -5.79
CA LEU A 91 8.57 -33.11 -7.05
C LEU A 91 9.63 -34.00 -7.72
N ALA A 92 10.57 -34.54 -6.95
CA ALA A 92 11.58 -35.45 -7.46
C ALA A 92 10.99 -36.76 -8.00
N GLN A 93 10.03 -37.35 -7.29
CA GLN A 93 9.34 -38.56 -7.75
C GLN A 93 8.48 -38.29 -8.99
N GLN A 94 7.77 -37.15 -9.04
CA GLN A 94 7.01 -36.75 -10.23
C GLN A 94 7.91 -36.57 -11.46
N TYR A 95 9.06 -35.90 -11.30
CA TYR A 95 10.05 -35.75 -12.37
C TYR A 95 10.56 -37.12 -12.86
N PHE A 96 10.89 -38.03 -11.93
CA PHE A 96 11.33 -39.39 -12.27
C PHE A 96 10.25 -40.17 -13.02
N LEU A 97 8.98 -40.08 -12.61
CA LEU A 97 7.88 -40.73 -13.33
C LEU A 97 7.70 -40.18 -14.76
N THR A 98 7.84 -38.87 -14.96
CA THR A 98 7.67 -38.23 -16.28
C THR A 98 8.85 -38.47 -17.22
N TYR A 99 10.08 -38.34 -16.74
CA TYR A 99 11.29 -38.33 -17.58
C TYR A 99 12.14 -39.61 -17.46
N GLN A 100 11.84 -40.50 -16.51
CA GLN A 100 12.62 -41.71 -16.19
C GLN A 100 14.08 -41.44 -15.78
N GLU A 101 14.39 -40.17 -15.48
CA GLU A 101 15.69 -39.70 -15.01
C GLU A 101 15.57 -39.04 -13.63
N ARG A 102 16.66 -39.03 -12.85
CA ARG A 102 16.68 -38.31 -11.57
C ARG A 102 16.64 -36.81 -11.84
N ILE A 103 15.86 -36.08 -11.04
CA ILE A 103 15.82 -34.62 -11.14
C ILE A 103 17.22 -34.04 -10.84
N PRO A 104 17.81 -33.22 -11.72
CA PRO A 104 19.04 -32.51 -11.43
C PRO A 104 18.87 -31.58 -10.23
N THR A 105 19.91 -31.45 -9.40
CA THR A 105 19.87 -30.63 -8.18
C THR A 105 19.40 -29.22 -8.46
N ALA A 106 19.92 -28.58 -9.53
CA ALA A 106 19.50 -27.24 -9.94
C ALA A 106 18.00 -27.13 -10.26
N GLN A 107 17.40 -28.13 -10.93
CA GLN A 107 15.96 -28.14 -11.21
C GLN A 107 15.12 -28.36 -9.94
N LEU A 108 15.58 -29.22 -9.01
CA LEU A 108 14.88 -29.43 -7.75
C LEU A 108 14.92 -28.16 -6.87
N VAL A 109 16.08 -27.49 -6.81
CA VAL A 109 16.25 -26.19 -6.15
C VAL A 109 15.32 -25.15 -6.76
N GLN A 110 15.32 -25.00 -8.09
CA GLN A 110 14.44 -24.05 -8.78
C GLN A 110 12.96 -24.32 -8.47
N ARG A 111 12.49 -25.57 -8.55
CA ARG A 111 11.09 -25.91 -8.27
C ARG A 111 10.71 -25.69 -6.81
N ILE A 112 11.62 -25.90 -5.86
CA ILE A 112 11.38 -25.60 -4.43
C ILE A 112 11.39 -24.09 -4.18
N ALA A 113 12.31 -23.36 -4.79
CA ALA A 113 12.35 -21.91 -4.75
C ALA A 113 11.07 -21.28 -5.33
N SER A 114 10.53 -21.81 -6.44
CA SER A 114 9.22 -21.40 -6.97
C SER A 114 8.07 -21.67 -6.00
N VAL A 115 8.05 -22.79 -5.29
CA VAL A 115 7.05 -23.05 -4.23
C VAL A 115 7.19 -22.05 -3.07
N MET A 116 8.42 -21.68 -2.70
CA MET A 116 8.64 -20.66 -1.67
C MET A 116 8.17 -19.28 -2.15
N GLN A 117 8.46 -18.92 -3.40
CA GLN A 117 8.01 -17.67 -4.06
C GLN A 117 6.49 -17.59 -4.21
N GLU A 118 5.80 -18.69 -4.52
CA GLU A 118 4.34 -18.75 -4.62
C GLU A 118 3.66 -18.30 -3.31
N TYR A 119 4.28 -18.61 -2.17
CA TYR A 119 3.83 -18.21 -0.83
C TYR A 119 4.19 -16.75 -0.46
N THR A 120 4.92 -16.04 -1.31
CA THR A 120 5.13 -14.59 -1.24
C THR A 120 4.22 -13.83 -2.21
N GLN A 121 3.52 -14.53 -3.11
CA GLN A 121 2.69 -13.93 -4.16
C GLN A 121 1.18 -14.23 -4.01
N SER A 122 0.84 -15.28 -3.25
CA SER A 122 -0.55 -15.71 -3.00
C SER A 122 -1.11 -15.07 -1.73
N GLY A 123 -2.35 -14.56 -1.79
CA GLY A 123 -3.05 -14.04 -0.60
C GLY A 123 -3.43 -15.15 0.40
N GLY A 124 -3.51 -14.82 1.69
CA GLY A 124 -4.02 -15.72 2.73
C GLY A 124 -3.04 -16.77 3.26
N VAL A 125 -1.81 -16.86 2.72
CA VAL A 125 -0.71 -17.68 3.27
C VAL A 125 0.31 -16.79 4.00
N ARG A 126 1.48 -17.34 4.38
CA ARG A 126 2.65 -16.58 4.83
C ARG A 126 3.92 -17.16 4.21
N PRO A 127 5.03 -16.42 4.11
CA PRO A 127 6.27 -16.99 3.60
C PRO A 127 6.77 -18.07 4.55
N PHE A 128 7.52 -19.02 4.00
CA PHE A 128 8.17 -20.05 4.82
C PHE A 128 9.25 -19.40 5.69
N GLY A 129 9.17 -19.58 7.00
CA GLY A 129 10.13 -19.05 7.98
C GLY A 129 11.44 -19.83 8.02
N VAL A 130 11.94 -20.29 6.87
CA VAL A 130 13.16 -21.10 6.72
C VAL A 130 13.97 -20.71 5.49
N SER A 131 15.28 -20.67 5.66
CA SER A 131 16.25 -20.80 4.56
C SER A 131 16.79 -22.22 4.58
N GLN A 132 17.04 -22.78 3.40
CA GLN A 132 17.46 -24.17 3.23
C GLN A 132 18.77 -24.23 2.44
N LEU A 133 19.69 -25.11 2.86
CA LEU A 133 20.81 -25.53 2.04
C LEU A 133 20.47 -26.87 1.40
N ILE A 134 20.73 -26.98 0.10
CA ILE A 134 20.49 -28.16 -0.72
C ILE A 134 21.84 -28.63 -1.27
N ALA A 135 22.25 -29.82 -0.86
CA ALA A 135 23.46 -30.48 -1.34
C ALA A 135 23.07 -31.57 -2.35
N GLY A 136 23.81 -31.64 -3.46
CA GLY A 136 23.58 -32.65 -4.49
C GLY A 136 24.83 -33.08 -5.24
N TRP A 137 24.72 -34.21 -5.92
CA TRP A 137 25.76 -34.80 -6.77
C TRP A 137 25.20 -35.16 -8.15
N ASP A 138 25.52 -34.34 -9.14
CA ASP A 138 25.08 -34.47 -10.54
C ASP A 138 26.31 -34.54 -11.45
N GLU A 139 26.28 -35.38 -12.50
CA GLU A 139 27.33 -35.44 -13.54
C GLU A 139 28.79 -35.53 -13.01
N GLY A 140 28.99 -36.23 -11.89
CA GLY A 140 30.31 -36.37 -11.25
C GLY A 140 30.80 -35.11 -10.54
N LYS A 141 29.91 -34.17 -10.21
CA LYS A 141 30.25 -32.87 -9.59
C LYS A 141 29.40 -32.59 -8.35
N PRO A 142 30.01 -32.02 -7.29
CA PRO A 142 29.28 -31.57 -6.12
C PRO A 142 28.58 -30.22 -6.37
N HIS A 143 27.36 -30.09 -5.87
CA HIS A 143 26.53 -28.89 -5.97
C HIS A 143 25.98 -28.50 -4.60
N LEU A 144 26.19 -27.24 -4.20
CA LEU A 144 25.63 -26.65 -2.99
C LEU A 144 24.82 -25.40 -3.37
N TYR A 145 23.55 -25.38 -2.99
CA TYR A 145 22.65 -24.24 -3.18
C TYR A 145 22.06 -23.79 -1.85
N GLN A 146 21.74 -22.50 -1.75
CA GLN A 146 20.86 -21.93 -0.73
C GLN A 146 19.56 -21.49 -1.40
N ALA A 147 18.43 -21.71 -0.73
CA ALA A 147 17.13 -21.14 -1.10
C ALA A 147 16.51 -20.43 0.10
N ASP A 148 16.08 -19.18 -0.08
CA ASP A 148 15.60 -18.27 0.96
C ASP A 148 14.07 -18.08 0.91
N PRO A 149 13.42 -17.57 1.99
CA PRO A 149 11.98 -17.33 2.07
C PRO A 149 11.33 -16.56 0.91
N SER A 150 12.12 -15.77 0.16
CA SER A 150 11.68 -15.03 -1.03
C SER A 150 11.53 -15.87 -2.30
N GLY A 151 12.01 -17.12 -2.28
CA GLY A 151 12.26 -17.90 -3.49
C GLY A 151 13.51 -17.48 -4.26
N ALA A 152 14.35 -16.58 -3.71
CA ALA A 152 15.71 -16.39 -4.22
C ALA A 152 16.56 -17.63 -3.92
N TYR A 153 17.39 -18.04 -4.88
CA TYR A 153 18.32 -19.16 -4.71
C TYR A 153 19.65 -18.90 -5.40
N PHE A 154 20.74 -19.37 -4.78
CA PHE A 154 22.12 -19.11 -5.22
C PHE A 154 23.00 -20.34 -5.00
N ALA A 155 23.97 -20.56 -5.88
CA ALA A 155 25.00 -21.59 -5.71
C ALA A 155 26.13 -21.07 -4.81
N TRP A 156 26.60 -21.90 -3.87
CA TRP A 156 27.63 -21.52 -2.91
C TRP A 156 28.89 -22.40 -3.02
N LYS A 157 30.01 -21.83 -2.59
CA LYS A 157 31.26 -22.56 -2.29
C LYS A 157 31.21 -23.07 -0.84
N ALA A 158 30.99 -22.16 0.09
CA ALA A 158 30.59 -22.43 1.45
C ALA A 158 29.64 -21.32 1.93
N THR A 159 28.76 -21.62 2.88
CA THR A 159 27.88 -20.63 3.53
C THR A 159 27.43 -21.12 4.91
N ALA A 160 27.08 -20.17 5.77
CA ALA A 160 26.46 -20.41 7.07
C ALA A 160 25.16 -19.61 7.17
N MET A 161 24.18 -20.16 7.88
CA MET A 161 22.85 -19.58 8.15
C MET A 161 22.45 -19.83 9.60
N GLY A 162 21.43 -19.12 10.09
CA GLY A 162 20.95 -19.23 11.47
C GLY A 162 21.60 -18.25 12.45
N LYS A 163 21.51 -18.55 13.74
CA LYS A 163 22.09 -17.73 14.81
C LYS A 163 23.58 -17.53 14.59
N ASN A 164 24.02 -16.28 14.70
CA ASN A 164 25.42 -15.87 14.56
C ASN A 164 26.09 -16.23 13.20
N TYR A 165 25.29 -16.34 12.12
CA TYR A 165 25.80 -16.72 10.78
C TYR A 165 26.90 -15.81 10.23
N VAL A 166 26.98 -14.55 10.67
CA VAL A 166 27.99 -13.57 10.21
C VAL A 166 29.39 -14.06 10.59
N ASN A 167 29.61 -14.42 11.86
CA ASN A 167 30.89 -14.97 12.31
C ASN A 167 31.21 -16.28 11.59
N GLY A 168 30.23 -17.16 11.40
CA GLY A 168 30.38 -18.40 10.64
C GLY A 168 30.82 -18.16 9.19
N LYS A 169 30.27 -17.15 8.50
CA LYS A 169 30.73 -16.77 7.15
C LYS A 169 32.17 -16.23 7.17
N THR A 170 32.51 -15.33 8.08
CA THR A 170 33.89 -14.80 8.21
C THR A 170 34.91 -15.87 8.61
N PHE A 171 34.49 -16.92 9.32
CA PHE A 171 35.31 -18.09 9.62
C PHE A 171 35.56 -18.94 8.36
N LEU A 172 34.50 -19.23 7.59
CA LEU A 172 34.58 -19.95 6.32
C LEU A 172 35.45 -19.20 5.30
N GLU A 173 35.33 -17.88 5.20
CA GLU A 173 36.17 -17.04 4.31
C GLU A 173 37.68 -17.18 4.59
N LYS A 174 38.07 -17.50 5.83
CA LYS A 174 39.47 -17.69 6.23
C LYS A 174 39.99 -19.12 6.06
N ARG A 175 39.11 -20.14 6.05
CA ARG A 175 39.51 -21.56 6.01
C ARG A 175 39.13 -22.30 4.73
N TYR A 176 38.14 -21.81 3.98
CA TYR A 176 37.76 -22.39 2.70
C TYR A 176 38.85 -22.17 1.64
N ASN A 177 39.16 -23.23 0.89
CA ASN A 177 39.94 -23.16 -0.34
C ASN A 177 39.28 -24.05 -1.41
N ASN A 178 39.67 -23.92 -2.70
CA ASN A 178 38.99 -24.66 -3.77
C ASN A 178 39.41 -26.15 -3.88
N ASP A 179 40.47 -26.55 -3.17
CA ASP A 179 41.08 -27.88 -3.25
C ASP A 179 40.67 -28.76 -2.05
N LEU A 180 39.86 -28.21 -1.13
CA LEU A 180 39.36 -28.85 0.09
C LEU A 180 38.64 -30.16 -0.21
N GLU A 181 39.04 -31.26 0.45
CA GLU A 181 38.37 -32.55 0.35
C GLU A 181 37.20 -32.69 1.36
N LEU A 182 36.35 -33.70 1.18
CA LEU A 182 35.13 -33.90 1.96
C LEU A 182 35.40 -34.08 3.46
N GLU A 183 36.47 -34.79 3.83
CA GLU A 183 36.87 -34.99 5.23
C GLU A 183 37.23 -33.65 5.90
N ASP A 184 38.13 -32.87 5.28
CA ASP A 184 38.51 -31.53 5.74
C ASP A 184 37.31 -30.57 5.77
N ALA A 185 36.37 -30.73 4.84
CA ALA A 185 35.13 -29.98 4.83
C ALA A 185 34.22 -30.34 6.02
N VAL A 186 34.12 -31.62 6.42
CA VAL A 186 33.39 -32.02 7.64
C VAL A 186 34.02 -31.38 8.88
N HIS A 187 35.34 -31.46 9.03
CA HIS A 187 36.06 -30.78 10.12
C HIS A 187 35.81 -29.26 10.13
N THR A 188 35.94 -28.61 8.97
CA THR A 188 35.70 -27.16 8.82
C THR A 188 34.24 -26.81 9.16
N ALA A 189 33.27 -27.65 8.79
CA ALA A 189 31.85 -27.41 9.10
C ALA A 189 31.57 -27.48 10.61
N ILE A 190 32.12 -28.47 11.33
CA ILE A 190 31.98 -28.58 12.79
C ILE A 190 32.66 -27.41 13.49
N LEU A 191 33.87 -27.04 13.08
CA LEU A 191 34.58 -25.88 13.60
C LEU A 191 33.81 -24.57 13.35
N THR A 192 33.16 -24.43 12.19
CA THR A 192 32.29 -23.28 11.88
C THR A 192 31.04 -23.25 12.77
N LEU A 193 30.44 -24.40 13.07
CA LEU A 193 29.33 -24.46 14.04
C LEU A 193 29.79 -24.04 15.44
N LYS A 194 31.04 -24.33 15.82
CA LYS A 194 31.59 -24.06 17.16
C LYS A 194 31.67 -22.57 17.49
N GLU A 195 31.90 -21.72 16.50
CA GLU A 195 31.81 -20.24 16.61
C GLU A 195 30.43 -19.73 17.04
N SER A 196 29.39 -20.57 16.98
CA SER A 196 28.00 -20.22 17.28
C SER A 196 27.32 -21.17 18.28
N PHE A 197 28.06 -22.13 18.85
CA PHE A 197 27.51 -23.20 19.67
C PHE A 197 27.50 -22.85 21.17
N GLU A 198 26.36 -23.05 21.83
CA GLU A 198 26.21 -22.81 23.26
C GLU A 198 26.35 -24.12 24.05
N GLY A 199 27.50 -24.31 24.70
CA GLY A 199 27.80 -25.49 25.51
C GLY A 199 28.73 -26.48 24.81
N GLN A 200 28.73 -27.73 25.26
CA GLN A 200 29.56 -28.80 24.69
C GLN A 200 28.86 -29.45 23.49
N MET A 201 29.57 -29.58 22.36
CA MET A 201 29.11 -30.41 21.24
C MET A 201 29.22 -31.90 21.58
N THR A 202 28.20 -32.66 21.20
CA THR A 202 28.12 -34.12 21.30
C THR A 202 27.51 -34.68 20.02
N GLU A 203 27.65 -35.99 19.82
CA GLU A 203 27.07 -36.71 18.69
C GLU A 203 25.54 -36.60 18.57
N ASP A 204 24.84 -36.27 19.66
CA ASP A 204 23.38 -36.18 19.72
C ASP A 204 22.84 -34.76 19.49
N ASN A 205 23.71 -33.74 19.57
CA ASN A 205 23.33 -32.32 19.50
C ASN A 205 23.79 -31.58 18.23
N ILE A 206 24.49 -32.27 17.33
CA ILE A 206 24.72 -31.86 15.93
C ILE A 206 24.27 -32.96 14.98
N GLU A 207 23.86 -32.58 13.76
CA GLU A 207 23.50 -33.55 12.72
C GLU A 207 24.24 -33.18 11.43
N ILE A 208 24.90 -34.17 10.82
CA ILE A 208 25.77 -33.98 9.65
C ILE A 208 25.31 -34.92 8.52
N GLY A 209 25.22 -34.38 7.30
CA GLY A 209 25.02 -35.14 6.08
C GLY A 209 26.09 -34.83 5.04
N VAL A 210 26.47 -35.86 4.29
CA VAL A 210 27.47 -35.77 3.23
C VAL A 210 26.88 -36.25 1.91
N CYS A 211 27.25 -35.58 0.82
CA CYS A 211 26.86 -35.87 -0.55
C CYS A 211 28.11 -36.10 -1.39
N ASN A 212 28.26 -37.29 -1.97
CA ASN A 212 29.33 -37.59 -2.92
C ASN A 212 28.82 -38.56 -3.99
N GLU A 213 29.73 -39.18 -4.76
CA GLU A 213 29.39 -40.15 -5.81
C GLU A 213 28.53 -41.33 -5.33
N SER A 214 28.68 -41.76 -4.07
CA SER A 214 27.86 -42.84 -3.50
C SER A 214 26.40 -42.40 -3.28
N GLY A 215 26.17 -41.10 -3.14
CA GLY A 215 24.89 -40.46 -2.88
C GLY A 215 24.92 -39.51 -1.69
N PHE A 216 23.74 -39.07 -1.26
CA PHE A 216 23.52 -38.34 -0.02
C PHE A 216 23.24 -39.31 1.14
N ARG A 217 23.97 -39.17 2.24
CA ARG A 217 23.72 -39.89 3.50
C ARG A 217 23.89 -38.98 4.70
N ARG A 218 23.25 -39.34 5.81
CA ARG A 218 23.56 -38.78 7.14
C ARG A 218 24.67 -39.59 7.77
N LEU A 219 25.55 -38.93 8.52
CA LEU A 219 26.53 -39.60 9.36
C LEU A 219 25.82 -40.21 10.58
N SER A 220 26.32 -41.36 11.03
CA SER A 220 25.89 -42.00 12.28
C SER A 220 26.49 -41.29 13.49
N SER A 221 25.89 -41.44 14.67
CA SER A 221 26.41 -40.85 15.92
C SER A 221 27.84 -41.28 16.21
N ALA A 222 28.25 -42.50 15.83
CA ALA A 222 29.62 -42.97 15.95
C ALA A 222 30.60 -42.15 15.07
N GLU A 223 30.29 -41.99 13.77
CA GLU A 223 31.11 -41.17 12.87
C GLU A 223 31.20 -39.72 13.35
N VAL A 224 30.08 -39.13 13.79
CA VAL A 224 30.07 -37.75 14.34
C VAL A 224 30.94 -37.63 15.59
N LYS A 225 30.90 -38.64 16.47
CA LYS A 225 31.76 -38.70 17.67
C LYS A 225 33.24 -38.76 17.32
N ASP A 226 33.62 -39.52 16.28
CA ASP A 226 34.99 -39.63 15.82
C ASP A 226 35.52 -38.28 15.27
N TYR A 227 34.75 -37.56 14.46
CA TYR A 227 35.10 -36.20 14.02
C TYR A 227 35.22 -35.20 15.19
N LEU A 228 34.32 -35.28 16.17
CA LEU A 228 34.38 -34.44 17.38
C LEU A 228 35.62 -34.74 18.23
N ALA A 229 35.99 -36.01 18.37
CA ALA A 229 37.19 -36.42 19.09
C ALA A 229 38.47 -35.89 18.43
N ALA A 230 38.58 -36.00 17.10
CA ALA A 230 39.72 -35.48 16.33
C ALA A 230 39.91 -33.97 16.50
N ILE A 231 38.83 -33.18 16.52
CA ILE A 231 38.88 -31.72 16.77
C ILE A 231 39.38 -31.38 18.18
N GLY A 232 39.16 -32.26 19.16
CA GLY A 232 39.65 -32.10 20.53
C GLY A 232 41.18 -32.07 20.63
N PHE A 233 41.90 -32.71 19.71
CA PHE A 233 43.37 -32.76 19.71
C PHE A 233 44.04 -31.52 19.08
N GLU A 234 43.41 -30.85 18.11
CA GLU A 234 44.00 -29.67 17.46
C GLU A 234 44.03 -28.44 18.38
N VAL A 235 42.99 -28.23 19.21
CA VAL A 235 42.81 -27.00 20.00
C VAL A 235 43.90 -26.81 21.06
N ILE A 236 44.53 -27.90 21.52
CA ILE A 236 45.61 -27.87 22.52
C ILE A 236 46.89 -27.18 21.97
N SER A 237 47.01 -27.02 20.64
CA SER A 237 48.21 -26.48 20.00
C SER A 237 48.30 -24.94 19.91
N LEU A 238 47.21 -24.21 20.20
CA LEU A 238 47.10 -22.77 19.87
C LEU A 238 47.21 -21.81 21.07
N ASP A 239 47.02 -22.28 22.31
CA ASP A 239 47.10 -21.45 23.52
C ASP A 239 48.40 -21.68 24.31
N ASN A 240 49.50 -21.01 23.93
CA ASN A 240 50.66 -20.87 24.82
C ASN A 240 51.50 -19.58 24.56
N PRO A 241 51.52 -18.60 25.48
CA PRO A 241 52.23 -17.34 25.29
C PRO A 241 53.61 -17.33 25.96
N LEU A 242 54.65 -17.84 25.28
CA LEU A 242 56.04 -17.69 25.73
C LEU A 242 56.97 -17.16 24.63
N LYS A 243 57.52 -15.97 24.87
CA LYS A 243 58.71 -15.46 24.17
C LYS A 243 59.91 -16.35 24.51
N ASN A 244 60.63 -16.85 23.49
CA ASN A 244 62.09 -16.77 23.43
C ASN A 244 62.65 -17.13 22.03
N ILE A 245 63.45 -16.21 21.50
CA ILE A 245 64.44 -16.36 20.43
C ILE A 245 65.69 -17.04 21.06
N PRO A 246 66.56 -17.86 20.39
CA PRO A 246 67.03 -17.72 19.00
C PRO A 246 67.21 -18.99 18.11
N LEU A 247 67.40 -18.71 16.81
CA LEU A 247 68.30 -19.34 15.81
C LEU A 247 68.70 -20.82 15.95
N GLY A 248 68.43 -21.63 14.90
CA GLY A 248 68.98 -22.99 14.80
C GLY A 248 68.77 -23.78 13.50
N ILE A 249 69.46 -23.39 12.41
CA ILE A 249 70.13 -24.30 11.43
C ILE A 249 69.27 -25.22 10.51
N CYS A 250 69.49 -25.05 9.20
CA CYS A 250 69.30 -26.01 8.07
C CYS A 250 67.88 -26.52 7.71
N ASN A 251 67.57 -26.86 6.45
CA ASN A 251 68.40 -26.84 5.23
C ASN A 251 67.59 -26.58 3.94
N CYS A 252 68.29 -26.16 2.89
CA CYS A 252 67.78 -26.14 1.51
C CYS A 252 67.34 -27.55 1.04
N ALA A 253 66.37 -27.65 0.13
CA ALA A 253 66.67 -27.76 -1.32
C ALA A 253 65.46 -28.08 -2.24
N MET A 254 65.68 -27.73 -3.51
CA MET A 254 64.97 -28.10 -4.76
C MET A 254 63.64 -27.40 -5.09
N PHE A 255 63.57 -26.46 -6.06
CA PHE A 255 63.85 -26.47 -7.53
C PHE A 255 62.70 -26.99 -8.42
N ARG A 256 62.05 -26.05 -9.13
CA ARG A 256 61.58 -26.11 -10.55
C ARG A 256 60.55 -27.22 -10.92
N SER A 257 59.65 -27.06 -11.90
CA SER A 257 59.54 -26.07 -12.99
C SER A 257 58.16 -26.10 -13.67
N ARG A 258 57.71 -24.95 -14.22
CA ARG A 258 56.92 -24.76 -15.46
C ARG A 258 55.64 -25.60 -15.65
N ARG A 259 54.49 -24.98 -15.94
CA ARG A 259 54.25 -24.37 -17.26
C ARG A 259 53.23 -23.23 -17.24
N MET A 260 53.30 -22.43 -18.30
CA MET A 260 52.62 -21.15 -18.54
C MET A 260 51.80 -21.29 -19.84
N PHE A 261 50.56 -20.75 -19.93
CA PHE A 261 50.20 -19.67 -20.87
C PHE A 261 48.69 -19.41 -21.11
N ARG A 262 48.40 -18.12 -21.39
CA ARG A 262 47.30 -17.53 -22.20
C ARG A 262 45.88 -17.51 -21.62
N ARG A 263 45.43 -16.30 -21.25
CA ARG A 263 44.72 -15.29 -22.10
C ARG A 263 44.89 -13.90 -21.44
N PHE A 264 45.14 -12.80 -22.18
CA PHE A 264 44.15 -11.88 -22.79
C PHE A 264 42.95 -11.59 -21.86
N SER A 265 42.46 -10.38 -21.57
CA SER A 265 42.81 -8.94 -21.76
C SER A 265 41.77 -8.14 -20.91
N LEU A 266 41.80 -6.82 -20.61
CA LEU A 266 42.62 -5.63 -20.92
C LEU A 266 42.29 -4.54 -19.84
N LEU A 267 42.83 -3.30 -19.96
CA LEU A 267 42.44 -2.07 -19.21
C LEU A 267 42.84 -2.07 -17.71
N CYS A 268 43.15 -0.93 -17.04
CA CYS A 268 43.02 0.49 -17.42
C CYS A 268 43.91 1.40 -16.54
N ILE A 269 43.98 2.72 -16.87
CA ILE A 269 44.34 3.86 -15.96
C ILE A 269 45.85 3.94 -15.60
N ALA A 270 46.56 5.08 -15.52
CA ALA A 270 46.19 6.51 -15.46
C ALA A 270 47.28 7.45 -16.07
N ALA A 271 46.90 8.73 -16.26
CA ALA A 271 47.60 9.97 -15.81
C ALA A 271 49.14 10.11 -15.89
N SER A 272 49.73 11.26 -16.24
CA SER A 272 49.23 12.60 -16.59
C SER A 272 50.42 13.48 -17.09
N ILE A 273 50.13 14.77 -17.35
CA ILE A 273 51.10 15.89 -17.54
C ILE A 273 51.69 15.93 -18.96
N VAL A 274 51.27 16.81 -19.88
CA VAL A 274 51.09 18.29 -19.82
C VAL A 274 52.40 19.05 -19.69
N LEU A 275 53.15 19.14 -20.80
CA LEU A 275 53.85 20.35 -21.27
C LEU A 275 54.32 20.08 -22.72
N LEU A 276 54.56 21.13 -23.53
CA LEU A 276 55.21 21.07 -24.86
C LEU A 276 54.43 20.47 -26.06
N TYR A 277 53.11 20.68 -26.18
CA TYR A 277 52.49 20.80 -27.52
C TYR A 277 51.34 21.83 -27.59
N PHE A 278 51.51 22.95 -26.88
CA PHE A 278 50.99 24.23 -27.38
C PHE A 278 51.91 24.73 -28.50
N LEU A 279 51.35 25.49 -29.46
CA LEU A 279 51.86 25.74 -30.82
C LEU A 279 51.61 24.49 -31.70
N THR A 280 50.61 24.43 -32.59
CA THR A 280 50.06 25.51 -33.44
C THR A 280 48.53 25.42 -33.66
N GLN A 281 47.85 26.57 -33.55
CA GLN A 281 47.06 27.24 -34.61
C GLN A 281 46.66 26.43 -35.87
N LYS A 282 45.49 26.64 -36.53
CA LYS A 282 44.26 27.45 -36.31
C LYS A 282 43.22 27.04 -37.40
N GLU A 283 41.92 27.33 -37.23
CA GLU A 283 40.91 27.67 -38.29
C GLU A 283 40.94 26.91 -39.66
N THR A 284 39.93 26.16 -40.13
CA THR A 284 38.56 26.60 -40.51
C THR A 284 37.82 25.49 -41.31
N THR A 285 36.48 25.42 -41.25
CA THR A 285 35.51 25.19 -42.38
C THR A 285 34.08 25.00 -41.81
N LYS A 286 33.11 25.87 -42.15
CA LYS A 286 32.12 25.80 -43.26
C LYS A 286 30.99 24.73 -43.15
N GLN A 287 29.92 25.10 -42.46
CA GLN A 287 28.58 25.37 -43.03
C GLN A 287 28.05 24.49 -44.18
N THR A 288 26.97 23.75 -43.91
CA THR A 288 25.85 23.49 -44.85
C THR A 288 24.52 23.40 -44.09
N SER A 289 23.48 24.02 -44.65
CA SER A 289 22.06 23.90 -44.27
C SER A 289 21.46 22.60 -44.87
N TRP A 290 20.24 22.13 -44.53
CA TRP A 290 18.95 22.73 -44.88
C TRP A 290 17.78 22.34 -43.95
N ASN A 291 17.01 23.36 -43.57
CA ASN A 291 15.57 23.47 -43.27
C ASN A 291 14.82 22.40 -42.43
N VAL A 292 14.28 22.88 -41.31
CA VAL A 292 13.05 22.40 -40.67
C VAL A 292 11.88 23.31 -41.10
N PHE A 293 10.67 22.76 -41.24
CA PHE A 293 9.46 23.52 -41.59
C PHE A 293 8.93 24.34 -40.41
N ASP A 294 8.44 25.53 -40.72
CA ASP A 294 7.84 26.48 -39.79
C ASP A 294 6.34 26.15 -39.55
N PHE A 295 5.87 26.38 -38.32
CA PHE A 295 4.46 26.32 -37.95
C PHE A 295 4.11 27.34 -36.84
N GLY A 296 4.79 28.49 -36.83
CA GLY A 296 4.56 29.58 -35.90
C GLY A 296 3.57 30.63 -36.40
N ASP A 297 2.27 30.31 -36.53
CA ASP A 297 1.24 31.36 -36.72
C ASP A 297 -0.19 30.91 -36.33
N TRP A 298 -0.50 30.83 -35.03
CA TRP A 298 -1.91 30.75 -34.53
C TRP A 298 -2.12 31.21 -33.06
N PHE A 299 -1.21 32.03 -32.50
CA PHE A 299 -1.29 32.52 -31.11
C PHE A 299 -0.99 34.02 -30.96
N GLN A 300 -1.62 34.87 -31.78
CA GLN A 300 -1.75 36.31 -31.52
C GLN A 300 -3.20 36.80 -31.60
N GLN A 301 -3.99 36.52 -30.56
CA GLN A 301 -5.13 37.38 -30.22
C GLN A 301 -5.52 37.27 -28.74
N LYS A 302 -5.76 38.43 -28.11
CA LYS A 302 -6.15 38.65 -26.70
C LYS A 302 -5.13 38.24 -25.63
N ARG A 303 -4.24 39.17 -25.29
CA ARG A 303 -3.78 39.33 -23.89
C ARG A 303 -4.96 39.83 -23.04
N PRO A 304 -5.22 39.30 -21.83
CA PRO A 304 -6.05 39.98 -20.84
C PRO A 304 -5.43 41.35 -20.50
N ARG A 305 -6.27 42.30 -20.09
CA ARG A 305 -5.79 43.53 -19.43
C ARG A 305 -5.41 43.16 -17.98
N GLY A 306 -4.53 43.94 -17.35
CA GLY A 306 -4.18 43.71 -15.94
C GLY A 306 -5.38 43.96 -15.01
N ASP A 307 -5.54 43.12 -13.99
CA ASP A 307 -6.66 43.13 -13.04
C ASP A 307 -6.53 44.21 -11.94
N ASP A 308 -5.41 44.96 -11.91
CA ASP A 308 -5.07 45.87 -10.80
C ASP A 308 -6.07 47.04 -10.59
N ASP A 309 -6.91 47.33 -11.58
CA ASP A 309 -7.91 48.42 -11.51
C ASP A 309 -9.24 48.02 -10.80
N ASP A 310 -9.48 46.75 -10.47
CA ASP A 310 -10.80 46.28 -10.01
C ASP A 310 -10.94 45.97 -8.51
N ASP A 311 -9.86 45.79 -7.74
CA ASP A 311 -9.98 45.50 -6.29
C ASP A 311 -10.44 46.71 -5.45
N ASP A 312 -10.23 47.93 -5.96
CA ASP A 312 -10.73 49.17 -5.35
C ASP A 312 -12.21 49.45 -5.71
N LYS A 313 -12.77 48.73 -6.69
CA LYS A 313 -14.19 48.87 -7.11
C LYS A 313 -15.13 47.82 -6.52
N ARG A 314 -14.62 46.75 -5.90
CA ARG A 314 -15.46 45.72 -5.27
C ARG A 314 -16.18 46.30 -4.05
N ASP A 315 -17.46 45.95 -3.93
CA ASP A 315 -18.29 46.23 -2.75
C ASP A 315 -17.55 45.81 -1.47
N PRO A 316 -17.37 46.71 -0.47
CA PRO A 316 -16.67 46.41 0.77
C PRO A 316 -17.13 45.15 1.49
N LEU A 317 -18.39 44.74 1.33
CA LEU A 317 -18.94 43.52 1.95
C LEU A 317 -18.38 42.22 1.33
N GLN A 318 -17.85 42.29 0.10
CA GLN A 318 -17.28 41.15 -0.64
C GLN A 318 -15.79 40.98 -0.41
N LYS A 319 -15.12 41.95 0.24
CA LYS A 319 -13.67 41.91 0.43
C LYS A 319 -13.30 40.78 1.42
N PRO A 320 -12.26 39.97 1.10
CA PRO A 320 -11.82 38.88 1.97
C PRO A 320 -11.20 39.40 3.27
N VAL A 321 -10.94 38.50 4.24
CA VAL A 321 -10.31 38.86 5.53
C VAL A 321 -8.92 39.48 5.33
N TYR A 322 -8.20 39.01 4.30
CA TYR A 322 -6.90 39.50 3.85
C TYR A 322 -6.88 39.58 2.32
N SER A 323 -6.32 40.66 1.76
CA SER A 323 -6.02 40.74 0.32
C SER A 323 -4.81 39.87 -0.02
N ARG A 324 -4.87 39.18 -1.17
CA ARG A 324 -3.72 38.44 -1.71
C ARG A 324 -2.58 39.38 -2.13
N PRO A 325 -1.31 38.93 -2.11
CA PRO A 325 -0.22 39.61 -2.80
C PRO A 325 -0.50 39.78 -4.30
N LEU A 326 0.21 40.71 -4.95
CA LEU A 326 0.14 40.89 -6.39
C LEU A 326 0.54 39.61 -7.14
N LEU A 327 -0.17 39.31 -8.23
CA LEU A 327 -0.04 38.08 -9.00
C LEU A 327 1.29 38.02 -9.77
N ASP A 328 2.17 37.08 -9.43
CA ASP A 328 3.40 36.80 -10.19
C ASP A 328 3.24 35.58 -11.09
N PHE A 329 2.95 35.84 -12.37
CA PHE A 329 2.83 34.81 -13.41
C PHE A 329 4.08 33.94 -13.63
N ASN A 330 5.25 34.33 -13.12
CA ASN A 330 6.49 33.55 -13.20
C ASN A 330 6.72 32.67 -11.96
N SER A 331 5.93 32.83 -10.90
CA SER A 331 6.06 32.03 -9.68
C SER A 331 5.51 30.61 -9.86
N LEU A 332 6.15 29.66 -9.17
CA LEU A 332 5.87 28.22 -9.28
C LEU A 332 4.45 27.88 -8.83
N GLY A 333 3.71 27.19 -9.70
CA GLY A 333 2.37 26.67 -9.40
C GLY A 333 1.28 27.74 -9.35
N GLU A 334 1.61 28.99 -9.71
CA GLU A 334 0.64 30.09 -9.78
C GLU A 334 -0.42 29.83 -10.85
N LEU A 335 -1.65 30.27 -10.58
CA LEU A 335 -2.85 29.88 -11.36
C LEU A 335 -3.04 28.36 -11.44
N GLY A 336 -2.62 27.63 -10.41
CA GLY A 336 -2.84 26.19 -10.27
C GLY A 336 -2.19 25.33 -11.36
N ARG A 337 -1.13 25.83 -12.03
CA ARG A 337 -0.43 25.12 -13.10
C ARG A 337 0.37 23.93 -12.56
N ALA A 338 0.53 22.90 -13.38
CA ALA A 338 1.37 21.73 -13.08
C ALA A 338 2.85 22.10 -13.07
N GLU A 339 3.54 21.85 -11.96
CA GLU A 339 4.98 22.09 -11.85
C GLU A 339 5.80 20.80 -11.85
N ARG A 340 6.97 20.86 -12.48
CA ARG A 340 8.00 19.81 -12.44
C ARG A 340 9.37 20.48 -12.38
N LEU A 341 10.09 20.21 -11.31
CA LEU A 341 11.39 20.83 -11.04
C LEU A 341 12.52 20.04 -11.69
N ASP A 342 13.43 20.73 -12.38
CA ASP A 342 14.70 20.15 -12.84
C ASP A 342 15.69 20.06 -11.68
N LEU A 343 15.68 18.92 -10.99
CA LEU A 343 16.42 18.72 -9.74
C LEU A 343 17.77 18.01 -9.92
N THR A 344 18.75 18.43 -9.11
CA THR A 344 19.98 17.67 -8.90
C THR A 344 19.71 16.37 -8.13
N GLU A 345 20.66 15.44 -8.13
CA GLU A 345 20.45 14.11 -7.53
C GLU A 345 20.20 14.15 -6.00
N GLU A 346 20.86 15.07 -5.29
CA GLU A 346 20.61 15.29 -3.85
C GLU A 346 19.21 15.87 -3.58
N GLU A 347 18.72 16.71 -4.49
CA GLU A 347 17.39 17.31 -4.40
C GLU A 347 16.27 16.32 -4.73
N LYS A 348 16.49 15.41 -5.71
CA LYS A 348 15.58 14.29 -5.96
C LYS A 348 15.42 13.41 -4.72
N GLN A 349 16.52 13.07 -4.03
CA GLN A 349 16.45 12.28 -2.79
C GLN A 349 15.64 13.00 -1.70
N LYS A 350 15.73 14.34 -1.60
CA LYS A 350 14.88 15.15 -0.70
C LYS A 350 13.41 15.14 -1.15
N GLN A 351 13.14 15.21 -2.46
CA GLN A 351 11.79 15.11 -3.02
C GLN A 351 11.16 13.74 -2.72
N GLU A 352 11.85 12.65 -3.05
CA GLU A 352 11.42 11.27 -2.82
C GLU A 352 11.13 11.02 -1.35
N LYS A 353 12.05 11.41 -0.45
CA LYS A 353 11.84 11.33 1.00
C LYS A 353 10.58 12.09 1.45
N SER A 354 10.34 13.29 0.92
CA SER A 354 9.14 14.06 1.27
C SER A 354 7.84 13.34 0.88
N ILE A 355 7.84 12.66 -0.28
CA ILE A 355 6.74 11.84 -0.80
C ILE A 355 6.58 10.54 0.00
N GLU A 356 7.67 9.93 0.46
CA GLU A 356 7.61 8.76 1.33
C GLU A 356 7.03 9.06 2.70
N GLU A 357 7.35 10.23 3.28
CA GLU A 357 6.85 10.63 4.59
C GLU A 357 5.38 11.09 4.55
N HIS A 358 4.99 11.90 3.55
CA HIS A 358 3.67 12.57 3.54
C HIS A 358 2.68 12.00 2.51
N GLN A 359 3.12 11.14 1.58
CA GLN A 359 2.36 10.72 0.38
C GLN A 359 1.95 11.88 -0.56
N ILE A 360 2.57 13.04 -0.38
CA ILE A 360 2.41 14.28 -1.15
C ILE A 360 3.82 14.82 -1.42
N ASN A 361 4.04 15.45 -2.57
CA ASN A 361 5.30 16.10 -2.93
C ASN A 361 5.50 17.42 -2.18
N ILE A 362 5.78 17.31 -0.88
CA ILE A 362 5.98 18.46 0.00
C ILE A 362 7.21 19.27 -0.42
N TYR A 363 8.24 18.65 -0.99
CA TYR A 363 9.40 19.37 -1.54
C TYR A 363 9.03 20.39 -2.64
N LEU A 364 8.02 20.08 -3.46
CA LEU A 364 7.42 21.05 -4.39
C LEU A 364 6.49 22.03 -3.65
N SER A 365 5.62 21.53 -2.76
CA SER A 365 4.71 22.37 -1.96
C SER A 365 5.43 23.49 -1.22
N ASP A 366 6.62 23.24 -0.65
CA ASP A 366 7.40 24.21 0.10
C ASP A 366 7.98 25.34 -0.78
N ARG A 367 7.93 25.20 -2.11
CA ARG A 367 8.38 26.19 -3.10
C ARG A 367 7.22 26.90 -3.81
N ILE A 368 6.01 26.36 -3.74
CA ILE A 368 4.79 27.00 -4.25
C ILE A 368 4.30 28.00 -3.20
N SER A 369 3.88 29.19 -3.63
CA SER A 369 3.37 30.23 -2.73
C SER A 369 2.27 29.71 -1.79
N LEU A 370 2.27 30.16 -0.53
CA LEU A 370 1.17 29.92 0.41
C LEU A 370 -0.08 30.73 0.05
N HIS A 371 0.07 31.72 -0.83
CA HIS A 371 -0.93 32.71 -1.22
C HIS A 371 -1.36 32.59 -2.69
N ARG A 372 -0.99 31.48 -3.37
CA ARG A 372 -1.27 31.32 -4.81
C ARG A 372 -2.77 31.41 -5.11
N ARG A 373 -3.10 31.98 -6.27
CA ARG A 373 -4.47 32.08 -6.76
C ARG A 373 -4.81 30.85 -7.59
N LEU A 374 -6.02 30.31 -7.42
CA LEU A 374 -6.54 29.28 -8.31
C LEU A 374 -7.10 29.92 -9.59
N PRO A 375 -7.03 29.24 -10.75
CA PRO A 375 -7.62 29.75 -11.98
C PRO A 375 -9.15 29.64 -11.90
N GLU A 376 -9.86 30.55 -12.56
CA GLU A 376 -11.32 30.45 -12.69
C GLU A 376 -11.69 29.19 -13.47
N ARG A 377 -12.41 28.27 -12.83
CA ARG A 377 -12.78 26.95 -13.40
C ARG A 377 -14.25 26.57 -13.27
N TRP A 378 -15.03 27.28 -12.48
CA TRP A 378 -16.47 27.02 -12.32
C TRP A 378 -17.28 27.28 -13.60
N ASN A 379 -18.57 26.96 -13.59
CA ASN A 379 -19.48 27.35 -14.68
C ASN A 379 -19.61 28.89 -14.76
N PRO A 380 -19.50 29.54 -15.94
CA PRO A 380 -19.59 31.01 -16.05
C PRO A 380 -20.88 31.65 -15.54
N LEU A 381 -21.96 30.88 -15.38
CA LEU A 381 -23.20 31.35 -14.74
C LEU A 381 -23.03 31.57 -13.22
N CYS A 382 -22.03 30.96 -12.58
CA CYS A 382 -21.71 31.16 -11.17
C CYS A 382 -21.17 32.57 -10.91
N GLY A 383 -20.28 33.08 -11.76
CA GLY A 383 -19.79 34.47 -11.70
C GLY A 383 -20.87 35.54 -11.95
N GLN A 384 -22.09 35.14 -12.35
CA GLN A 384 -23.25 36.02 -12.52
C GLN A 384 -24.20 36.00 -11.30
N LYS A 385 -23.92 35.19 -10.28
CA LYS A 385 -24.73 35.17 -9.05
C LYS A 385 -24.40 36.38 -8.17
N HIS A 386 -25.44 36.99 -7.61
CA HIS A 386 -25.32 38.10 -6.67
C HIS A 386 -25.91 37.71 -5.32
N TYR A 387 -25.12 37.90 -4.26
CA TYR A 387 -25.46 37.49 -2.90
C TYR A 387 -25.79 38.70 -2.02
N ASN A 388 -26.77 38.56 -1.12
CA ASN A 388 -27.08 39.58 -0.12
C ASN A 388 -26.31 39.30 1.18
N TYR A 389 -25.09 39.81 1.24
CA TYR A 389 -24.12 39.60 2.33
C TYR A 389 -24.65 39.97 3.73
N LEU A 390 -25.60 40.90 3.84
CA LEU A 390 -26.20 41.29 5.13
C LEU A 390 -27.16 40.25 5.70
N ASN A 391 -27.72 39.38 4.85
CA ASN A 391 -28.69 38.35 5.22
C ASN A 391 -28.09 36.93 5.25
N LEU A 392 -26.84 36.76 4.82
CA LEU A 392 -26.16 35.46 4.85
C LEU A 392 -25.75 35.09 6.29
N PRO A 393 -25.88 33.81 6.70
CA PRO A 393 -25.45 33.37 8.02
C PRO A 393 -23.92 33.31 8.10
N THR A 394 -23.34 33.79 9.20
CA THR A 394 -21.89 33.72 9.42
C THR A 394 -21.42 32.29 9.70
N THR A 395 -20.23 31.90 9.22
CA THR A 395 -19.63 30.57 9.46
C THR A 395 -18.42 30.61 10.39
N SER A 396 -18.18 29.52 11.11
CA SER A 396 -16.86 29.19 11.66
C SER A 396 -16.28 28.01 10.87
N VAL A 397 -15.09 28.21 10.29
CA VAL A 397 -14.37 27.15 9.57
C VAL A 397 -13.63 26.26 10.57
N VAL A 398 -13.74 24.94 10.45
CA VAL A 398 -13.09 23.97 11.35
C VAL A 398 -12.19 23.04 10.54
N ILE A 399 -10.88 23.12 10.80
CA ILE A 399 -9.85 22.33 10.13
C ILE A 399 -9.14 21.49 11.20
N ALA A 400 -9.37 20.17 11.18
CA ALA A 400 -8.64 19.23 12.03
C ALA A 400 -7.41 18.71 11.27
N PHE A 401 -6.27 18.61 11.95
CA PHE A 401 -5.02 18.15 11.35
C PHE A 401 -4.25 17.20 12.26
N TYR A 402 -3.51 16.27 11.64
CA TYR A 402 -2.59 15.35 12.31
C TYR A 402 -1.36 15.15 11.45
N ASN A 403 -0.18 15.56 11.95
CA ASN A 403 1.12 15.41 11.26
C ASN A 403 1.16 16.00 9.84
N GLU A 404 0.34 17.03 9.57
CA GLU A 404 0.30 17.71 8.28
C GLU A 404 1.61 18.47 7.99
N ALA A 405 1.95 18.62 6.71
CA ALA A 405 3.09 19.42 6.32
C ALA A 405 2.82 20.92 6.53
N TRP A 406 3.89 21.70 6.76
CA TRP A 406 3.79 23.12 7.07
C TRP A 406 3.16 23.92 5.91
N SER A 407 3.62 23.69 4.68
CA SER A 407 3.17 24.45 3.51
C SER A 407 1.73 24.13 3.09
N THR A 408 1.29 22.88 3.17
CA THR A 408 -0.11 22.49 2.89
C THR A 408 -1.06 23.08 3.92
N LEU A 409 -0.78 22.90 5.22
CA LEU A 409 -1.61 23.42 6.31
C LEU A 409 -1.77 24.95 6.22
N LEU A 410 -0.68 25.69 6.05
CA LEU A 410 -0.75 27.15 5.98
C LEU A 410 -1.34 27.66 4.68
N ARG A 411 -1.14 26.97 3.54
CA ARG A 411 -1.83 27.33 2.29
C ARG A 411 -3.34 27.19 2.42
N THR A 412 -3.84 26.17 3.15
CA THR A 412 -5.27 26.08 3.47
C THR A 412 -5.74 27.25 4.34
N VAL A 413 -5.00 27.61 5.39
CA VAL A 413 -5.37 28.74 6.27
C VAL A 413 -5.43 30.05 5.49
N HIS A 414 -4.38 30.37 4.72
CA HIS A 414 -4.34 31.57 3.89
C HIS A 414 -5.40 31.56 2.80
N SER A 415 -5.57 30.45 2.10
CA SER A 415 -6.59 30.32 1.06
C SER A 415 -8.00 30.59 1.60
N VAL A 416 -8.34 30.11 2.80
CA VAL A 416 -9.62 30.45 3.46
C VAL A 416 -9.70 31.95 3.79
N LEU A 417 -8.65 32.52 4.39
CA LEU A 417 -8.59 33.95 4.76
C LEU A 417 -8.67 34.90 3.56
N GLU A 418 -8.13 34.48 2.41
CA GLU A 418 -7.98 35.26 1.17
C GLU A 418 -9.15 35.11 0.20
N THR A 419 -10.04 34.14 0.42
CA THR A 419 -11.22 33.87 -0.43
C THR A 419 -12.55 34.00 0.30
N SER A 420 -12.56 34.03 1.64
CA SER A 420 -13.79 34.16 2.44
C SER A 420 -14.07 35.63 2.77
N PRO A 421 -15.23 36.18 2.38
CA PRO A 421 -15.62 37.55 2.70
C PRO A 421 -15.60 37.85 4.21
N ASP A 422 -15.04 39.00 4.61
CA ASP A 422 -14.77 39.30 6.02
C ASP A 422 -16.04 39.39 6.88
N VAL A 423 -17.17 39.75 6.28
CA VAL A 423 -18.46 39.81 6.98
C VAL A 423 -19.09 38.44 7.24
N LEU A 424 -18.66 37.40 6.51
CA LEU A 424 -19.22 36.04 6.60
C LEU A 424 -18.38 35.09 7.45
N LEU A 425 -17.05 35.21 7.40
CA LEU A 425 -16.15 34.37 8.21
C LEU A 425 -16.07 34.90 9.64
N SER A 426 -16.60 34.15 10.61
CA SER A 426 -16.45 34.48 12.04
C SER A 426 -15.04 34.18 12.53
N GLU A 427 -14.55 32.97 12.26
CA GLU A 427 -13.26 32.46 12.72
C GLU A 427 -12.84 31.20 11.95
N ILE A 428 -11.55 30.87 12.02
CA ILE A 428 -10.98 29.58 11.64
C ILE A 428 -10.48 28.90 12.92
N ILE A 429 -11.03 27.72 13.24
CA ILE A 429 -10.56 26.87 14.34
C ILE A 429 -9.73 25.72 13.77
N LEU A 430 -8.42 25.80 14.01
CA LEU A 430 -7.47 24.73 13.77
C LEU A 430 -7.46 23.78 14.98
N VAL A 431 -7.55 22.48 14.74
CA VAL A 431 -7.53 21.45 15.79
C VAL A 431 -6.37 20.49 15.57
N ASP A 432 -5.33 20.59 16.41
CA ASP A 432 -4.22 19.64 16.46
C ASP A 432 -4.68 18.34 17.14
N ASP A 433 -4.89 17.28 16.37
CA ASP A 433 -5.23 15.93 16.83
C ASP A 433 -3.99 15.18 17.35
N PHE A 434 -3.24 15.82 18.26
CA PHE A 434 -2.05 15.26 18.91
C PHE A 434 -0.92 14.90 17.93
N SER A 435 -0.57 15.82 17.03
CA SER A 435 0.57 15.66 16.11
C SER A 435 1.90 15.51 16.85
N ASP A 436 2.86 14.80 16.25
CA ASP A 436 4.20 14.56 16.79
C ASP A 436 5.31 15.46 16.18
N LYS A 437 4.99 16.22 15.12
CA LYS A 437 5.96 17.05 14.40
C LYS A 437 6.26 18.37 15.10
N ASP A 438 7.54 18.69 15.28
CA ASP A 438 8.02 19.91 15.97
C ASP A 438 7.50 21.21 15.32
N HIS A 439 7.42 21.27 13.99
CA HIS A 439 6.91 22.45 13.28
C HIS A 439 5.45 22.78 13.63
N LEU A 440 4.66 21.78 14.02
CA LEU A 440 3.25 21.95 14.41
C LEU A 440 3.08 22.39 15.87
N LYS A 441 4.16 22.51 16.65
CA LYS A 441 4.12 22.92 18.06
C LYS A 441 4.30 24.43 18.19
N HIS A 442 5.31 24.89 18.92
CA HIS A 442 5.51 26.32 19.18
C HIS A 442 5.69 27.18 17.90
N PRO A 443 6.36 26.72 16.82
CA PRO A 443 6.47 27.52 15.59
C PRO A 443 5.11 27.84 14.96
N LEU A 444 4.18 26.88 14.98
CA LEU A 444 2.81 27.08 14.48
C LEU A 444 2.04 28.10 15.34
N GLU A 445 2.15 28.03 16.67
CA GLU A 445 1.52 29.02 17.58
C GLU A 445 2.02 30.44 17.30
N GLN A 446 3.34 30.62 17.16
CA GLN A 446 3.93 31.93 16.85
C GLN A 446 3.45 32.48 15.50
N TYR A 447 3.36 31.64 14.48
CA TYR A 447 2.90 32.05 13.15
C TYR A 447 1.42 32.45 13.15
N LEU A 448 0.56 31.61 13.74
CA LEU A 448 -0.89 31.83 13.76
C LEU A 448 -1.30 33.02 14.65
N ALA A 449 -0.50 33.37 15.67
CA ALA A 449 -0.74 34.55 16.51
C ALA A 449 -0.72 35.89 15.74
N LEU A 450 -0.15 35.91 14.53
CA LEU A 450 -0.15 37.06 13.63
C LEU A 450 -1.44 37.19 12.79
N LEU A 451 -2.28 36.17 12.77
CA LEU A 451 -3.45 36.08 11.88
C LEU A 451 -4.76 36.39 12.63
N ARG A 452 -5.47 37.41 12.16
CA ARG A 452 -6.83 37.75 12.61
C ARG A 452 -7.77 36.58 12.33
N LYS A 453 -8.73 36.37 13.24
CA LYS A 453 -9.77 35.33 13.15
C LYS A 453 -9.27 33.88 13.20
N VAL A 454 -7.98 33.60 13.41
CA VAL A 454 -7.48 32.22 13.55
C VAL A 454 -7.31 31.85 15.02
N ARG A 455 -7.73 30.63 15.39
CA ARG A 455 -7.61 30.06 16.74
C ARG A 455 -7.07 28.64 16.63
N LEU A 456 -6.12 28.29 17.49
CA LEU A 456 -5.59 26.93 17.60
C LEU A 456 -6.10 26.25 18.87
N VAL A 457 -6.62 25.04 18.73
CA VAL A 457 -7.02 24.13 19.81
C VAL A 457 -6.17 22.86 19.69
N ARG A 458 -5.73 22.29 20.81
CA ARG A 458 -4.94 21.05 20.83
C ARG A 458 -5.62 19.98 21.67
N THR A 459 -5.63 18.75 21.18
CA THR A 459 -6.05 17.58 21.98
C THR A 459 -4.94 17.14 22.93
N GLN A 460 -5.31 16.47 24.03
CA GLN A 460 -4.37 15.95 25.04
C GLN A 460 -3.85 14.53 24.75
N ARG A 461 -4.45 13.87 23.75
CA ARG A 461 -4.14 12.53 23.25
C ARG A 461 -4.65 12.42 21.82
N ARG A 462 -4.25 11.38 21.09
CA ARG A 462 -4.80 11.13 19.75
C ARG A 462 -6.29 10.77 19.86
N GLU A 463 -7.15 11.62 19.31
CA GLU A 463 -8.61 11.46 19.36
C GLU A 463 -9.16 10.91 18.05
N GLY A 464 -8.58 11.28 16.91
CA GLY A 464 -9.04 10.94 15.57
C GLY A 464 -9.96 12.01 14.96
N LEU A 465 -10.12 11.97 13.64
CA LEU A 465 -10.74 13.03 12.83
C LEU A 465 -12.12 13.45 13.34
N VAL A 466 -12.97 12.46 13.67
CA VAL A 466 -14.32 12.68 14.18
C VAL A 466 -14.30 13.48 15.48
N ARG A 467 -13.56 13.00 16.50
CA ARG A 467 -13.52 13.62 17.82
C ARG A 467 -12.79 14.97 17.81
N ALA A 468 -11.77 15.13 16.96
CA ALA A 468 -11.13 16.43 16.70
C ALA A 468 -12.10 17.45 16.07
N ARG A 469 -12.88 17.06 15.04
CA ARG A 469 -13.94 17.91 14.46
C ARG A 469 -14.99 18.31 15.48
N LEU A 470 -15.41 17.38 16.35
CA LEU A 470 -16.38 17.66 17.42
C LEU A 470 -15.83 18.64 18.47
N LEU A 471 -14.55 18.53 18.83
CA LEU A 471 -13.87 19.49 19.71
C LEU A 471 -13.85 20.89 19.07
N GLY A 472 -13.45 21.00 17.80
CA GLY A 472 -13.49 22.27 17.06
C GLY A 472 -14.89 22.88 17.04
N ALA A 473 -15.90 22.10 16.65
CA ALA A 473 -17.31 22.53 16.59
C ALA A 473 -17.90 22.94 17.96
N ALA A 474 -17.34 22.47 19.08
CA ALA A 474 -17.72 22.91 20.41
C ALA A 474 -17.21 24.33 20.74
N HIS A 475 -16.08 24.73 20.17
CA HIS A 475 -15.43 26.03 20.42
C HIS A 475 -15.85 27.16 19.45
N THR A 476 -16.67 26.87 18.43
CA THR A 476 -17.11 27.86 17.43
C THR A 476 -18.20 28.81 17.94
N THR A 477 -18.29 30.01 17.36
CA THR A 477 -19.39 30.98 17.59
C THR A 477 -20.27 31.23 16.37
N GLY A 478 -19.86 30.81 15.17
CA GLY A 478 -20.63 30.96 13.93
C GLY A 478 -21.96 30.19 13.92
N GLN A 479 -22.91 30.69 13.12
CA GLN A 479 -24.21 30.07 12.89
C GLN A 479 -24.11 28.80 12.03
N VAL A 480 -23.16 28.79 11.10
CA VAL A 480 -22.79 27.65 10.25
C VAL A 480 -21.45 27.09 10.72
N LEU A 481 -21.30 25.77 10.63
CA LEU A 481 -20.02 25.07 10.71
C LEU A 481 -19.60 24.72 9.29
N THR A 482 -18.41 25.14 8.87
CA THR A 482 -17.81 24.72 7.59
C THR A 482 -16.57 23.89 7.89
N PHE A 483 -16.64 22.58 7.63
CA PHE A 483 -15.50 21.69 7.78
C PHE A 483 -14.68 21.68 6.51
N LEU A 484 -13.36 21.70 6.66
CA LEU A 484 -12.37 21.46 5.60
C LEU A 484 -11.29 20.50 6.12
N ASP A 485 -10.55 19.90 5.20
CA ASP A 485 -9.31 19.17 5.52
C ASP A 485 -8.10 20.12 5.44
N CYS A 486 -6.96 19.72 5.99
CA CYS A 486 -5.76 20.56 6.16
C CYS A 486 -4.82 20.63 4.94
N HIS A 487 -5.32 20.23 3.77
CA HIS A 487 -4.62 20.25 2.48
C HIS A 487 -5.60 20.59 1.35
N CYS A 488 -6.35 21.68 1.57
CA CYS A 488 -7.32 22.25 0.66
C CYS A 488 -6.90 23.64 0.15
N GLU A 489 -7.38 24.02 -1.03
CA GLU A 489 -7.26 25.36 -1.59
C GLU A 489 -8.63 25.78 -2.16
N CYS A 490 -9.16 26.90 -1.71
CA CYS A 490 -10.47 27.42 -2.06
C CYS A 490 -10.43 28.20 -3.38
N HIS A 491 -11.43 27.98 -4.24
CA HIS A 491 -11.69 28.84 -5.41
C HIS A 491 -12.26 30.19 -4.94
N ASP A 492 -12.08 31.25 -5.72
CA ASP A 492 -12.72 32.54 -5.43
C ASP A 492 -14.26 32.36 -5.42
N GLY A 493 -14.99 32.96 -4.47
CA GLY A 493 -16.46 32.85 -4.35
C GLY A 493 -17.01 31.49 -3.90
N TRP A 494 -16.19 30.63 -3.27
CA TRP A 494 -16.60 29.27 -2.86
C TRP A 494 -17.61 29.25 -1.70
N LEU A 495 -17.70 30.28 -0.86
CA LEU A 495 -18.33 30.19 0.46
C LEU A 495 -19.80 30.65 0.43
N GLU A 496 -20.05 31.75 -0.26
CA GLU A 496 -21.34 32.41 -0.44
C GLU A 496 -22.45 31.45 -0.93
N PRO A 497 -22.22 30.55 -1.92
CA PRO A 497 -23.24 29.60 -2.36
C PRO A 497 -23.62 28.57 -1.29
N LEU A 498 -22.68 28.19 -0.42
CA LEU A 498 -22.94 27.25 0.69
C LEU A 498 -23.80 27.93 1.77
N LEU A 499 -23.45 29.17 2.12
CA LEU A 499 -24.13 29.94 3.16
C LEU A 499 -25.52 30.43 2.71
N GLU A 500 -25.67 30.82 1.44
CA GLU A 500 -26.97 31.13 0.85
C GLU A 500 -27.92 29.94 0.96
N ARG A 501 -27.46 28.75 0.54
CA ARG A 501 -28.30 27.55 0.54
C ARG A 501 -28.74 27.15 1.96
N ILE A 502 -27.85 27.24 2.94
CA ILE A 502 -28.17 26.96 4.35
C ILE A 502 -29.08 28.04 4.95
N GLY A 503 -28.95 29.30 4.51
CA GLY A 503 -29.87 30.39 4.86
C GLY A 503 -31.29 30.16 4.34
N GLN A 504 -31.42 29.62 3.12
CA GLN A 504 -32.71 29.22 2.54
C GLN A 504 -33.29 27.96 3.20
N GLN A 505 -32.46 26.97 3.54
CA GLN A 505 -32.89 25.71 4.12
C GLN A 505 -31.91 25.23 5.19
N GLN A 506 -32.23 25.48 6.47
CA GLN A 506 -31.37 25.15 7.61
C GLN A 506 -31.12 23.65 7.81
N THR A 507 -31.95 22.78 7.21
CA THR A 507 -31.81 21.31 7.22
C THR A 507 -30.96 20.76 6.08
N ALA A 508 -30.45 21.63 5.19
CA ALA A 508 -29.51 21.24 4.14
C ALA A 508 -28.09 21.13 4.71
N VAL A 509 -27.39 20.05 4.35
CA VAL A 509 -25.95 19.90 4.48
C VAL A 509 -25.37 20.06 3.08
N VAL A 510 -24.47 21.03 2.91
CA VAL A 510 -24.06 21.49 1.58
C VAL A 510 -22.55 21.33 1.41
N CYS A 511 -22.15 20.51 0.45
CA CYS A 511 -20.76 20.26 0.07
C CYS A 511 -20.33 21.16 -1.10
N PRO A 512 -19.06 21.59 -1.15
CA PRO A 512 -18.47 22.07 -2.40
C PRO A 512 -18.31 20.91 -3.39
N VAL A 513 -18.12 21.25 -4.67
CA VAL A 513 -17.42 20.40 -5.62
C VAL A 513 -15.97 20.25 -5.13
N ILE A 514 -15.55 19.01 -4.92
CA ILE A 514 -14.19 18.70 -4.46
C ILE A 514 -13.34 18.43 -5.69
N ASP A 515 -12.55 19.43 -6.08
CA ASP A 515 -11.63 19.32 -7.21
C ASP A 515 -10.33 18.64 -6.79
N VAL A 516 -9.68 17.94 -7.73
CA VAL A 516 -8.39 17.32 -7.48
C VAL A 516 -7.28 18.37 -7.57
N ILE A 517 -6.46 18.46 -6.53
CA ILE A 517 -5.09 18.99 -6.65
C ILE A 517 -4.16 17.78 -6.72
N ASP A 518 -3.34 17.69 -7.77
CA ASP A 518 -2.43 16.56 -7.93
C ASP A 518 -1.34 16.58 -6.84
N TRP A 519 -1.17 15.45 -6.13
CA TRP A 519 -0.23 15.35 -5.02
C TRP A 519 1.24 15.46 -5.44
N ASN A 520 1.56 15.33 -6.72
CA ASN A 520 2.93 15.32 -7.23
C ASN A 520 3.32 16.61 -7.97
N THR A 521 2.41 17.18 -8.78
CA THR A 521 2.65 18.41 -9.57
C THR A 521 1.95 19.65 -9.00
N PHE A 522 1.05 19.49 -8.01
CA PHE A 522 0.20 20.54 -7.45
C PHE A 522 -0.68 21.27 -8.48
N GLU A 523 -0.94 20.62 -9.62
CA GLU A 523 -1.91 21.07 -10.63
C GLU A 523 -3.33 21.05 -10.06
N TYR A 524 -4.10 22.12 -10.30
CA TYR A 524 -5.52 22.20 -9.96
C TYR A 524 -6.39 21.77 -11.14
N LEU A 525 -7.09 20.65 -10.98
CA LEU A 525 -7.87 19.97 -12.03
C LEU A 525 -9.38 20.32 -12.00
N GLY A 526 -9.73 21.47 -11.40
CA GLY A 526 -11.11 21.98 -11.43
C GLY A 526 -11.59 22.24 -12.86
N ASN A 527 -12.88 22.03 -13.10
CA ASN A 527 -13.51 22.21 -14.41
C ASN A 527 -14.97 22.66 -14.31
N SER A 528 -15.47 23.26 -15.38
CA SER A 528 -16.81 23.88 -15.46
C SER A 528 -17.93 22.90 -15.85
N GLY A 529 -17.60 21.61 -15.92
CA GLY A 529 -18.54 20.54 -16.24
C GLY A 529 -19.46 20.20 -15.08
N GLU A 530 -20.27 19.17 -15.26
CA GLU A 530 -21.13 18.70 -14.17
C GLU A 530 -20.31 17.85 -13.17
N PRO A 531 -20.44 18.11 -11.86
CA PRO A 531 -19.66 17.38 -10.86
C PRO A 531 -20.20 15.96 -10.66
N ASN A 532 -19.31 15.06 -10.24
CA ASN A 532 -19.72 13.74 -9.75
C ASN A 532 -20.40 13.87 -8.38
N LEU A 533 -21.34 12.96 -8.11
CA LEU A 533 -22.04 12.81 -6.86
C LEU A 533 -21.45 11.67 -6.03
N GLY A 534 -21.63 11.73 -4.71
CA GLY A 534 -21.23 10.68 -3.80
C GLY A 534 -22.26 9.57 -3.71
N GLY A 535 -21.81 8.33 -3.84
CA GLY A 535 -22.55 7.10 -3.53
C GLY A 535 -21.69 6.13 -2.73
N PHE A 536 -22.13 4.87 -2.68
CA PHE A 536 -21.39 3.78 -2.05
C PHE A 536 -21.59 2.49 -2.84
N ASP A 537 -20.65 1.54 -2.71
CA ASP A 537 -20.87 0.15 -3.11
C ASP A 537 -21.28 -0.73 -1.92
N TRP A 538 -21.74 -1.94 -2.17
CA TRP A 538 -22.15 -2.88 -1.12
C TRP A 538 -20.99 -3.41 -0.24
N ARG A 539 -19.74 -2.93 -0.38
CA ARG A 539 -18.69 -3.10 0.63
C ARG A 539 -18.66 -1.93 1.63
N LEU A 540 -19.60 -0.98 1.49
CA LEU A 540 -19.66 0.30 2.18
C LEU A 540 -18.36 1.11 1.99
N VAL A 541 -17.87 1.12 0.76
CA VAL A 541 -16.82 2.04 0.30
C VAL A 541 -17.47 3.17 -0.49
N PHE A 542 -17.08 4.40 -0.19
CA PHE A 542 -17.52 5.58 -0.93
C PHE A 542 -17.10 5.50 -2.40
N THR A 543 -18.00 5.88 -3.31
CA THR A 543 -17.79 5.85 -4.77
C THR A 543 -18.33 7.12 -5.41
N TRP A 544 -17.72 7.55 -6.52
CA TRP A 544 -18.20 8.67 -7.32
C TRP A 544 -19.13 8.17 -8.44
N HIS A 545 -20.24 8.86 -8.64
CA HIS A 545 -21.27 8.55 -9.64
C HIS A 545 -21.60 9.79 -10.49
N VAL A 546 -22.04 9.58 -11.72
CA VAL A 546 -22.60 10.67 -12.55
C VAL A 546 -23.99 11.10 -12.03
N ILE A 547 -24.43 12.31 -12.37
CA ILE A 547 -25.75 12.80 -11.99
C ILE A 547 -26.83 11.95 -12.70
N PRO A 548 -27.79 11.36 -11.96
CA PRO A 548 -28.85 10.58 -12.59
C PRO A 548 -29.89 11.47 -13.26
N GLN A 549 -30.53 10.96 -14.32
CA GLN A 549 -31.49 11.71 -15.13
C GLN A 549 -32.65 12.30 -14.32
N ARG A 550 -33.11 11.64 -13.24
CA ARG A 550 -34.16 12.18 -12.36
C ARG A 550 -33.75 13.47 -11.66
N GLU A 551 -32.48 13.58 -11.27
CA GLU A 551 -31.96 14.73 -10.54
C GLU A 551 -31.58 15.85 -11.53
N GLN A 552 -31.15 15.47 -12.73
CA GLN A 552 -30.97 16.41 -13.84
C GLN A 552 -32.30 17.07 -14.23
N ALA A 553 -33.38 16.30 -14.35
CA ALA A 553 -34.72 16.82 -14.66
C ALA A 553 -35.34 17.68 -13.52
N ARG A 554 -34.81 17.59 -12.30
CA ARG A 554 -35.23 18.40 -11.14
C ARG A 554 -34.60 19.80 -11.14
N ARG A 555 -33.49 20.00 -11.84
CA ARG A 555 -32.72 21.26 -11.87
C ARG A 555 -33.26 22.17 -12.98
N GLN A 556 -33.29 23.47 -12.70
CA GLN A 556 -33.63 24.52 -13.68
C GLN A 556 -32.37 25.12 -14.31
N SER A 557 -31.27 25.15 -13.56
CA SER A 557 -29.96 25.66 -13.97
C SER A 557 -28.84 24.65 -13.71
N PRO A 558 -27.79 24.60 -14.56
CA PRO A 558 -26.53 23.92 -14.22
C PRO A 558 -25.88 24.41 -12.91
N THR A 559 -26.28 25.60 -12.41
CA THR A 559 -25.78 26.16 -11.15
C THR A 559 -26.64 25.83 -9.92
N ASP A 560 -27.72 25.07 -10.09
CA ASP A 560 -28.57 24.63 -8.99
C ASP A 560 -27.88 23.52 -8.19
N VAL A 561 -28.13 23.52 -6.88
CA VAL A 561 -27.72 22.44 -5.97
C VAL A 561 -28.21 21.07 -6.46
N ILE A 562 -27.35 20.06 -6.26
CA ILE A 562 -27.57 18.70 -6.72
C ILE A 562 -27.64 17.78 -5.50
N ARG A 563 -28.73 17.03 -5.33
CA ARG A 563 -28.91 16.10 -4.22
C ARG A 563 -27.95 14.92 -4.38
N SER A 564 -27.16 14.66 -3.34
CA SER A 564 -26.15 13.60 -3.34
C SER A 564 -26.53 12.50 -2.34
N PRO A 565 -26.55 11.20 -2.75
CA PRO A 565 -26.80 10.11 -1.83
C PRO A 565 -25.85 10.09 -0.63
N THR A 566 -24.57 10.36 -0.85
CA THR A 566 -23.54 10.42 0.18
C THR A 566 -22.57 11.59 -0.05
N MET A 567 -21.75 11.89 0.97
CA MET A 567 -20.61 12.81 0.86
C MET A 567 -19.28 12.03 0.83
N ALA A 568 -18.27 12.58 0.15
CA ALA A 568 -16.91 12.06 0.22
C ALA A 568 -16.35 12.09 1.66
N GLY A 569 -16.90 12.97 2.51
CA GLY A 569 -16.32 13.35 3.80
C GLY A 569 -15.38 14.54 3.64
N GLY A 570 -14.84 15.02 4.75
CA GLY A 570 -13.87 16.12 4.73
C GLY A 570 -14.50 17.52 4.66
N LEU A 571 -15.13 17.82 3.51
CA LEU A 571 -15.54 19.17 3.13
C LEU A 571 -17.07 19.32 3.07
N PHE A 572 -17.66 20.10 3.99
CA PHE A 572 -19.09 20.45 3.97
C PHE A 572 -19.42 21.62 4.90
N SER A 573 -20.54 22.30 4.63
CA SER A 573 -21.16 23.28 5.52
C SER A 573 -22.51 22.78 6.06
N VAL A 574 -22.80 23.09 7.33
CA VAL A 574 -24.05 22.73 8.00
C VAL A 574 -24.43 23.77 9.06
N ASN A 575 -25.72 24.06 9.22
CA ASN A 575 -26.20 24.88 10.33
C ASN A 575 -25.81 24.26 11.69
N LYS A 576 -25.21 25.04 12.59
CA LYS A 576 -24.67 24.54 13.87
C LYS A 576 -25.74 23.93 14.79
N ALA A 577 -26.93 24.53 14.83
CA ALA A 577 -28.05 24.01 15.62
C ALA A 577 -28.61 22.72 15.00
N TYR A 578 -28.68 22.64 13.67
CA TYR A 578 -29.11 21.42 12.97
C TYR A 578 -28.11 20.26 13.14
N PHE A 579 -26.81 20.54 13.06
CA PHE A 579 -25.76 19.55 13.35
C PHE A 579 -25.86 19.00 14.78
N ALA A 580 -26.17 19.86 15.76
CA ALA A 580 -26.44 19.41 17.13
C ALA A 580 -27.74 18.60 17.24
N HIS A 581 -28.82 19.01 16.56
CA HIS A 581 -30.11 18.33 16.53
C HIS A 581 -30.00 16.91 15.96
N LEU A 582 -29.26 16.72 14.87
CA LEU A 582 -28.97 15.40 14.29
C LEU A 582 -28.10 14.50 15.18
N GLY A 583 -27.59 14.98 16.32
CA GLY A 583 -26.66 14.20 17.17
C GLY A 583 -25.23 14.16 16.64
N LYS A 584 -24.77 15.26 16.03
CA LYS A 584 -23.37 15.57 15.65
C LYS A 584 -22.69 14.45 14.83
N TYR A 585 -21.66 13.81 15.36
CA TYR A 585 -21.07 12.56 14.83
C TYR A 585 -21.17 11.46 15.90
N ASP A 586 -21.04 10.21 15.48
CA ASP A 586 -20.85 9.07 16.38
C ASP A 586 -19.45 9.14 17.03
N VAL A 587 -19.41 9.44 18.33
CA VAL A 587 -18.17 9.55 19.12
C VAL A 587 -17.42 8.22 19.27
N GLY A 588 -18.09 7.09 19.02
CA GLY A 588 -17.50 5.75 19.04
C GLY A 588 -16.70 5.41 17.77
N MET A 589 -16.74 6.25 16.73
CA MET A 589 -15.88 6.10 15.56
C MET A 589 -14.46 6.58 15.84
N GLU A 590 -13.48 5.80 15.40
CA GLU A 590 -12.06 6.04 15.69
C GLU A 590 -11.24 6.36 14.44
N VAL A 591 -10.26 7.26 14.62
CA VAL A 591 -9.23 7.64 13.63
C VAL A 591 -9.80 8.22 12.32
N TRP A 592 -10.33 7.39 11.42
CA TRP A 592 -10.79 7.74 10.07
C TRP A 592 -11.67 6.64 9.45
N GLY A 593 -12.68 7.04 8.67
CA GLY A 593 -13.43 6.18 7.76
C GLY A 593 -14.80 5.77 8.31
N GLY A 594 -15.80 5.69 7.42
CA GLY A 594 -17.18 5.29 7.75
C GLY A 594 -18.07 6.43 8.27
N GLU A 595 -17.49 7.52 8.79
CA GLU A 595 -18.26 8.65 9.35
C GLU A 595 -19.01 9.45 8.29
N ASN A 596 -18.48 9.48 7.06
CA ASN A 596 -19.11 10.15 5.92
C ASN A 596 -20.38 9.41 5.47
N LEU A 597 -20.36 8.07 5.46
CA LEU A 597 -21.53 7.25 5.13
C LEU A 597 -22.58 7.28 6.24
N GLU A 598 -22.17 7.10 7.52
CA GLU A 598 -23.07 7.22 8.68
C GLU A 598 -23.82 8.55 8.70
N PHE A 599 -23.10 9.65 8.49
CA PHE A 599 -23.71 10.96 8.51
C PHE A 599 -24.61 11.18 7.30
N SER A 600 -24.23 10.70 6.11
CA SER A 600 -25.08 10.76 4.91
C SER A 600 -26.41 10.03 5.08
N PHE A 601 -26.36 8.79 5.56
CA PHE A 601 -27.55 7.98 5.84
C PHE A 601 -28.45 8.67 6.87
N ARG A 602 -27.86 9.15 7.97
CA ARG A 602 -28.57 9.89 9.03
C ARG A 602 -29.20 11.20 8.54
N ILE A 603 -28.50 12.04 7.76
CA ILE A 603 -29.05 13.29 7.22
C ILE A 603 -30.35 12.98 6.45
N TRP A 604 -30.29 12.05 5.51
CA TRP A 604 -31.43 11.72 4.67
C TRP A 604 -32.56 11.02 5.43
N GLN A 605 -32.25 9.97 6.20
CA GLN A 605 -33.27 9.21 6.93
C GLN A 605 -33.97 10.06 8.00
N CYS A 606 -33.28 11.01 8.62
CA CYS A 606 -33.83 11.91 9.64
C CYS A 606 -34.37 13.24 9.08
N GLY A 607 -34.64 13.32 7.77
CA GLY A 607 -35.43 14.41 7.16
C GLY A 607 -34.66 15.65 6.69
N GLY A 608 -33.33 15.60 6.65
CA GLY A 608 -32.51 16.63 5.99
C GLY A 608 -32.32 16.38 4.50
N THR A 609 -31.51 17.23 3.87
CA THR A 609 -30.99 17.02 2.51
C THR A 609 -29.48 17.10 2.51
N LEU A 610 -28.83 16.28 1.69
CA LEU A 610 -27.40 16.35 1.41
C LEU A 610 -27.20 16.77 -0.04
N GLU A 611 -26.46 17.85 -0.26
CA GLU A 611 -26.43 18.56 -1.53
C GLU A 611 -24.99 18.97 -1.89
N VAL A 612 -24.62 18.88 -3.17
CA VAL A 612 -23.40 19.45 -3.75
C VAL A 612 -23.79 20.74 -4.45
N HIS A 613 -23.06 21.84 -4.19
CA HIS A 613 -23.34 23.14 -4.82
C HIS A 613 -22.35 23.42 -5.99
N PRO A 614 -22.78 23.43 -7.27
CA PRO A 614 -21.86 23.55 -8.42
C PRO A 614 -21.04 24.85 -8.51
N CYS A 615 -21.48 25.94 -7.87
CA CYS A 615 -20.69 27.18 -7.78
C CYS A 615 -19.69 27.24 -6.61
N SER A 616 -19.66 26.22 -5.75
CA SER A 616 -18.70 26.17 -4.64
C SER A 616 -17.63 25.15 -5.01
N HIS A 617 -16.41 25.60 -5.28
CA HIS A 617 -15.28 24.75 -5.65
C HIS A 617 -14.17 24.84 -4.59
N VAL A 618 -13.69 23.68 -4.13
CA VAL A 618 -12.53 23.59 -3.25
C VAL A 618 -11.63 22.48 -3.77
N GLY A 619 -10.40 22.84 -4.13
CA GLY A 619 -9.35 21.88 -4.46
C GLY A 619 -8.88 21.14 -3.21
N HIS A 620 -8.66 19.85 -3.34
CA HIS A 620 -8.18 18.97 -2.28
C HIS A 620 -7.00 18.13 -2.79
N VAL A 621 -5.90 18.11 -2.04
CA VAL A 621 -4.72 17.30 -2.40
C VAL A 621 -4.99 15.84 -2.06
N PHE A 622 -5.40 15.04 -3.04
CA PHE A 622 -5.62 13.60 -2.85
C PHE A 622 -4.27 12.87 -2.75
N PRO A 623 -3.87 12.38 -1.55
CA PRO A 623 -2.52 11.83 -1.36
C PRO A 623 -2.34 10.52 -2.13
N ARG A 624 -1.11 10.23 -2.56
CA ARG A 624 -0.75 9.03 -3.33
C ARG A 624 -1.26 7.72 -2.71
N LYS A 625 -1.27 7.67 -1.37
CA LYS A 625 -1.73 6.58 -0.50
C LYS A 625 -2.22 7.20 0.81
N ALA A 626 -2.92 6.43 1.65
CA ALA A 626 -3.25 6.88 3.01
C ALA A 626 -1.96 7.25 3.80
N PRO A 627 -1.83 8.49 4.31
CA PRO A 627 -0.59 8.95 4.97
C PRO A 627 -0.44 8.43 6.42
N TYR A 628 -1.50 7.86 6.99
CA TYR A 628 -1.50 7.23 8.30
C TYR A 628 -2.34 5.94 8.31
N SER A 629 -2.19 5.12 9.35
CA SER A 629 -2.93 3.86 9.47
C SER A 629 -4.44 4.11 9.63
N ARG A 630 -5.25 3.38 8.85
CA ARG A 630 -6.72 3.47 8.80
C ARG A 630 -7.39 2.17 9.27
N SER A 631 -6.81 1.53 10.30
CA SER A 631 -7.23 0.22 10.82
C SER A 631 -8.69 0.17 11.26
N ASN A 632 -9.21 1.26 11.80
CA ASN A 632 -10.54 1.32 12.42
C ASN A 632 -11.69 1.51 11.42
N ALA A 633 -11.39 1.74 10.13
CA ALA A 633 -12.41 1.99 9.11
C ALA A 633 -13.44 0.84 9.03
N LEU A 634 -13.02 -0.41 9.22
CA LEU A 634 -13.94 -1.56 9.23
C LEU A 634 -14.93 -1.49 10.40
N ALA A 635 -14.43 -1.29 11.63
CA ALA A 635 -15.27 -1.18 12.82
C ALA A 635 -16.24 0.01 12.73
N ASN A 636 -15.77 1.18 12.27
CA ASN A 636 -16.61 2.36 12.07
C ASN A 636 -17.72 2.09 11.04
N THR A 637 -17.40 1.45 9.91
CA THR A 637 -18.38 1.08 8.89
C THR A 637 -19.41 0.06 9.42
N VAL A 638 -19.01 -0.88 10.28
CA VAL A 638 -19.94 -1.77 10.97
C VAL A 638 -20.89 -1.00 11.91
N ARG A 639 -20.40 0.01 12.64
CA ARG A 639 -21.27 0.90 13.45
C ARG A 639 -22.31 1.61 12.58
N ALA A 640 -21.91 2.09 11.40
CA ALA A 640 -22.84 2.72 10.45
C ALA A 640 -23.92 1.73 9.97
N ALA A 641 -23.51 0.52 9.57
CA ALA A 641 -24.41 -0.52 9.10
C ALA A 641 -25.42 -0.98 10.18
N GLU A 642 -24.95 -1.23 11.41
CA GLU A 642 -25.76 -1.70 12.54
C GLU A 642 -26.76 -0.67 13.09
N VAL A 643 -26.59 0.62 12.77
CA VAL A 643 -27.50 1.69 13.18
C VAL A 643 -28.46 2.09 12.06
N TRP A 644 -28.02 2.14 10.79
CA TRP A 644 -28.75 2.83 9.72
C TRP A 644 -29.32 1.93 8.61
N MET A 645 -28.74 0.73 8.38
CA MET A 645 -29.03 -0.07 7.18
C MET A 645 -30.13 -1.13 7.32
N ASP A 646 -30.70 -1.30 8.51
CA ASP A 646 -31.76 -2.28 8.78
C ASP A 646 -31.38 -3.70 8.30
N GLU A 647 -32.22 -4.38 7.51
CA GLU A 647 -31.95 -5.68 6.91
C GLU A 647 -30.84 -5.67 5.84
N TYR A 648 -30.63 -4.53 5.17
CA TYR A 648 -29.69 -4.40 4.05
C TYR A 648 -28.21 -4.50 4.47
N LYS A 649 -27.91 -4.44 5.76
CA LYS A 649 -26.56 -4.71 6.29
C LYS A 649 -26.09 -6.14 6.00
N GLU A 650 -27.00 -7.09 5.80
CA GLU A 650 -26.63 -8.46 5.46
C GLU A 650 -25.94 -8.53 4.09
N ILE A 651 -26.39 -7.73 3.11
CA ILE A 651 -25.78 -7.59 1.78
C ILE A 651 -24.30 -7.16 1.89
N TYR A 652 -24.02 -6.25 2.81
CA TYR A 652 -22.66 -5.83 3.16
C TYR A 652 -21.85 -6.94 3.83
N TYR A 653 -22.44 -7.63 4.82
CA TYR A 653 -21.79 -8.74 5.50
C TYR A 653 -21.55 -9.96 4.61
N HIS A 654 -22.29 -10.14 3.52
CA HIS A 654 -22.04 -11.18 2.51
C HIS A 654 -20.78 -10.87 1.69
N ARG A 655 -20.63 -9.61 1.24
CA ARG A 655 -19.48 -9.14 0.43
C ARG A 655 -18.22 -8.93 1.27
N ASN A 656 -18.36 -8.65 2.57
CA ASN A 656 -17.26 -8.56 3.53
C ASN A 656 -17.50 -9.43 4.77
N PRO A 657 -17.24 -10.75 4.71
CA PRO A 657 -17.47 -11.68 5.83
C PRO A 657 -16.63 -11.41 7.09
N HIS A 658 -15.56 -10.61 6.97
CA HIS A 658 -14.74 -10.22 8.13
C HIS A 658 -15.49 -9.23 9.03
N ALA A 659 -16.31 -8.36 8.46
CA ALA A 659 -17.09 -7.36 9.19
C ALA A 659 -18.02 -7.96 10.27
N ARG A 660 -18.57 -9.17 10.05
CA ARG A 660 -19.40 -9.88 11.05
C ARG A 660 -18.65 -10.20 12.37
N ARG A 661 -17.32 -10.21 12.35
CA ARG A 661 -16.46 -10.53 13.51
C ARG A 661 -15.72 -9.31 14.08
N GLU A 662 -15.91 -8.13 13.47
CA GLU A 662 -15.20 -6.92 13.87
C GLU A 662 -15.82 -6.33 15.15
N PRO A 663 -15.05 -6.08 16.23
CA PRO A 663 -15.57 -5.44 17.42
C PRO A 663 -15.92 -3.97 17.16
N TYR A 664 -17.21 -3.63 17.13
CA TYR A 664 -17.68 -2.27 16.82
C TYR A 664 -18.12 -1.44 18.04
N GLY A 665 -18.06 -1.99 19.25
CA GLY A 665 -18.41 -1.30 20.51
C GLY A 665 -19.91 -1.05 20.70
N ASP A 666 -20.27 -0.22 21.68
CA ASP A 666 -21.68 0.11 21.98
C ASP A 666 -22.24 1.17 21.01
N ILE A 667 -23.45 0.93 20.52
CA ILE A 667 -24.20 1.78 19.58
C ILE A 667 -25.58 2.20 20.14
N SER A 668 -25.86 1.91 21.42
CA SER A 668 -27.16 2.15 22.05
C SER A 668 -27.60 3.61 21.96
N GLU A 669 -26.69 4.57 22.20
CA GLU A 669 -26.98 6.00 22.04
C GLU A 669 -27.37 6.37 20.60
N ARG A 670 -26.72 5.77 19.60
CA ARG A 670 -27.00 6.03 18.18
C ARG A 670 -28.37 5.51 17.76
N ARG A 671 -28.77 4.33 18.28
CA ARG A 671 -30.13 3.79 18.10
C ARG A 671 -31.19 4.67 18.76
N MET A 672 -30.96 5.11 20.01
CA MET A 672 -31.86 6.06 20.70
C MET A 672 -32.02 7.39 19.93
N ILE A 673 -30.95 7.91 19.32
CA ILE A 673 -31.02 9.12 18.47
C ILE A 673 -31.89 8.86 17.23
N ARG A 674 -31.70 7.71 16.55
CA ARG A 674 -32.49 7.32 15.37
C ARG A 674 -33.99 7.20 15.69
N GLU A 675 -34.33 6.60 16.82
CA GLU A 675 -35.71 6.48 17.32
C GLU A 675 -36.30 7.84 17.69
N LYS A 676 -35.57 8.64 18.48
CA LYS A 676 -35.99 9.97 18.95
C LYS A 676 -36.27 10.96 17.79
N LEU A 677 -35.48 10.89 16.73
CA LEU A 677 -35.65 11.70 15.52
C LEU A 677 -36.66 11.11 14.53
N GLN A 678 -37.29 9.96 14.85
CA GLN A 678 -38.27 9.27 14.01
C GLN A 678 -37.76 9.02 12.58
N CYS A 679 -36.48 8.64 12.45
CA CYS A 679 -35.83 8.52 11.15
C CYS A 679 -36.40 7.34 10.35
N LYS A 680 -36.50 7.54 9.03
CA LYS A 680 -37.05 6.61 8.06
C LYS A 680 -36.18 5.33 7.92
N PRO A 681 -36.75 4.19 7.49
CA PRO A 681 -35.98 2.96 7.25
C PRO A 681 -35.02 3.10 6.06
N PHE A 682 -34.04 2.20 5.96
CA PHE A 682 -33.06 2.22 4.87
C PHE A 682 -33.69 1.88 3.50
N SER A 683 -34.75 1.07 3.49
CA SER A 683 -35.59 0.84 2.31
C SER A 683 -36.14 2.15 1.73
N TRP A 684 -36.56 3.11 2.57
CA TRP A 684 -36.96 4.44 2.09
C TRP A 684 -35.78 5.21 1.49
N TYR A 685 -34.60 5.15 2.12
CA TYR A 685 -33.40 5.81 1.61
C TYR A 685 -33.04 5.29 0.21
N LEU A 686 -33.01 3.96 0.02
CA LEU A 686 -32.74 3.35 -1.29
C LEU A 686 -33.80 3.80 -2.32
N MET A 687 -35.10 3.70 -2.00
CA MET A 687 -36.16 4.04 -2.96
C MET A 687 -36.29 5.54 -3.30
N ASN A 688 -35.89 6.45 -2.41
CA ASN A 688 -36.17 7.89 -2.56
C ASN A 688 -34.91 8.74 -2.77
N VAL A 689 -33.77 8.29 -2.26
CA VAL A 689 -32.50 9.02 -2.30
C VAL A 689 -31.56 8.43 -3.34
N PHE A 690 -31.46 7.10 -3.43
CA PHE A 690 -30.53 6.41 -4.34
C PHE A 690 -31.15 5.22 -5.10
N PRO A 691 -32.29 5.38 -5.82
CA PRO A 691 -32.93 4.30 -6.56
C PRO A 691 -32.09 3.75 -7.73
N GLU A 692 -30.99 4.42 -8.10
CA GLU A 692 -30.05 3.93 -9.12
C GLU A 692 -29.10 2.83 -8.63
N ILE A 693 -28.99 2.59 -7.32
CA ILE A 693 -28.17 1.49 -6.82
C ILE A 693 -28.92 0.16 -7.00
N HIS A 694 -28.34 -0.78 -7.73
CA HIS A 694 -28.87 -2.15 -7.78
C HIS A 694 -28.88 -2.75 -6.37
N ILE A 695 -29.96 -3.42 -6.01
CA ILE A 695 -30.10 -4.13 -4.73
C ILE A 695 -29.97 -5.64 -5.02
N PRO A 696 -28.87 -6.29 -4.60
CA PRO A 696 -28.70 -7.73 -4.73
C PRO A 696 -29.86 -8.56 -4.17
N ASP A 697 -30.15 -9.67 -4.83
CA ASP A 697 -31.13 -10.67 -4.39
C ASP A 697 -30.61 -11.44 -3.17
N ASP A 698 -29.30 -11.74 -3.14
CA ASP A 698 -28.57 -12.52 -2.11
C ASP A 698 -29.38 -13.72 -1.59
N GLN A 699 -29.97 -14.50 -2.50
CA GLN A 699 -30.83 -15.64 -2.13
C GLN A 699 -30.06 -16.73 -1.38
N PRO A 700 -30.58 -17.27 -0.25
CA PRO A 700 -29.93 -18.32 0.51
C PRO A 700 -29.50 -19.53 -0.36
N GLY A 701 -28.21 -19.84 -0.35
CA GLY A 701 -27.62 -20.93 -1.15
C GLY A 701 -27.17 -20.54 -2.55
N TYR A 702 -27.46 -19.32 -3.01
CA TYR A 702 -27.17 -18.82 -4.37
C TYR A 702 -26.15 -17.67 -4.41
N PHE A 703 -25.46 -17.37 -3.31
CA PHE A 703 -24.35 -16.40 -3.29
C PHE A 703 -23.15 -16.89 -2.47
N GLY A 704 -22.01 -16.24 -2.66
CA GLY A 704 -20.75 -16.53 -1.99
C GLY A 704 -19.73 -17.18 -2.93
N MET A 705 -19.04 -18.23 -2.46
CA MET A 705 -18.05 -18.94 -3.26
C MET A 705 -18.69 -20.02 -4.12
N LEU A 706 -18.48 -19.98 -5.44
CA LEU A 706 -18.88 -21.06 -6.34
C LEU A 706 -17.81 -22.15 -6.39
N ILE A 707 -18.00 -23.20 -5.57
CA ILE A 707 -17.04 -24.30 -5.34
C ILE A 707 -17.19 -25.38 -6.41
N ASN A 708 -16.08 -25.89 -6.95
CA ASN A 708 -16.09 -27.03 -7.85
C ASN A 708 -16.13 -28.36 -7.07
N ARG A 709 -17.07 -29.26 -7.40
CA ARG A 709 -17.20 -30.58 -6.74
C ARG A 709 -16.12 -31.60 -7.15
N GLY A 710 -15.56 -31.48 -8.35
CA GLY A 710 -14.54 -32.40 -8.88
C GLY A 710 -13.10 -31.99 -8.56
N PHE A 711 -12.85 -30.68 -8.44
CA PHE A 711 -11.57 -30.13 -8.01
C PHE A 711 -11.67 -29.65 -6.55
N GLU A 712 -11.26 -30.51 -5.62
CA GLU A 712 -11.31 -30.25 -4.19
C GLU A 712 -10.65 -28.91 -3.82
N ASN A 713 -11.37 -28.10 -3.03
CA ASN A 713 -10.95 -26.77 -2.57
C ASN A 713 -10.65 -25.73 -3.67
N MET A 714 -11.22 -25.89 -4.88
CA MET A 714 -11.13 -24.90 -5.95
C MET A 714 -12.46 -24.16 -6.16
N CYS A 715 -12.38 -22.84 -6.18
CA CYS A 715 -13.50 -21.90 -6.30
C CYS A 715 -13.36 -21.06 -7.57
N PHE A 716 -14.48 -20.56 -8.11
CA PHE A 716 -14.43 -19.45 -9.07
C PHE A 716 -13.71 -18.26 -8.45
N ASP A 717 -12.82 -17.64 -9.21
CA ASP A 717 -12.06 -16.46 -8.82
C ASP A 717 -11.98 -15.50 -10.01
N TYR A 718 -12.29 -14.23 -9.76
CA TYR A 718 -12.16 -13.16 -10.73
C TYR A 718 -11.33 -12.00 -10.16
N ASN A 719 -10.23 -11.68 -10.86
CA ASN A 719 -9.34 -10.59 -10.52
C ASN A 719 -9.15 -9.64 -11.73
N PRO A 720 -9.84 -8.48 -11.77
CA PRO A 720 -9.81 -7.56 -12.90
C PRO A 720 -8.39 -7.02 -13.19
N PRO A 721 -8.12 -6.50 -14.40
CA PRO A 721 -6.81 -5.95 -14.76
C PRO A 721 -6.40 -4.72 -13.95
N ASN A 722 -7.35 -3.87 -13.58
CA ASN A 722 -7.19 -2.76 -12.64
C ASN A 722 -8.56 -2.41 -12.01
N GLU A 723 -8.59 -1.52 -11.02
CA GLU A 723 -9.82 -1.24 -10.27
C GLU A 723 -10.89 -0.45 -11.05
N PHE A 724 -10.54 0.17 -12.18
CA PHE A 724 -11.44 0.98 -13.00
C PHE A 724 -11.97 0.27 -14.25
N LYS A 725 -11.32 -0.82 -14.67
CA LYS A 725 -11.75 -1.64 -15.81
C LYS A 725 -12.10 -3.05 -15.34
N LEU A 726 -13.39 -3.29 -15.18
CA LEU A 726 -13.93 -4.58 -14.76
C LEU A 726 -13.91 -5.64 -15.86
N GLU A 727 -13.99 -5.25 -17.14
CA GLU A 727 -14.28 -6.17 -18.24
C GLU A 727 -13.02 -6.81 -18.86
N GLY A 728 -13.23 -7.97 -19.51
CA GLY A 728 -12.28 -8.51 -20.50
C GLY A 728 -11.16 -9.39 -19.95
N LYS A 729 -11.35 -9.98 -18.77
CA LYS A 729 -10.55 -11.13 -18.29
C LYS A 729 -11.42 -12.37 -18.11
N GLU A 730 -10.75 -13.51 -18.10
CA GLU A 730 -11.34 -14.82 -17.84
C GLU A 730 -11.60 -15.02 -16.34
N ILE A 731 -12.71 -15.69 -16.02
CA ILE A 731 -12.95 -16.27 -14.71
C ILE A 731 -12.13 -17.56 -14.61
N ILE A 732 -11.34 -17.69 -13.55
CA ILE A 732 -10.47 -18.85 -13.32
C ILE A 732 -10.97 -19.69 -12.14
N LEU A 733 -10.34 -20.85 -11.93
CA LEU A 733 -10.42 -21.55 -10.65
C LEU A 733 -9.18 -21.21 -9.81
N TYR A 734 -9.40 -20.82 -8.56
CA TYR A 734 -8.34 -20.58 -7.57
C TYR A 734 -8.67 -21.28 -6.25
N VAL A 735 -7.70 -21.35 -5.32
CA VAL A 735 -7.89 -21.99 -4.02
C VAL A 735 -8.94 -21.21 -3.21
N CYS A 736 -9.98 -21.90 -2.74
CA CYS A 736 -11.03 -21.30 -1.93
C CYS A 736 -10.46 -20.67 -0.65
N HIS A 737 -10.67 -19.37 -0.44
CA HIS A 737 -10.13 -18.64 0.72
C HIS A 737 -11.18 -18.00 1.63
N GLY A 738 -12.46 -17.93 1.22
CA GLY A 738 -13.57 -17.51 2.10
C GLY A 738 -13.54 -16.03 2.53
N GLN A 739 -12.86 -15.16 1.78
CA GLN A 739 -12.70 -13.73 2.12
C GLN A 739 -13.65 -12.81 1.35
N GLY A 740 -14.50 -13.35 0.48
CA GLY A 740 -15.32 -12.56 -0.46
C GLY A 740 -14.47 -11.94 -1.58
N SER A 741 -14.79 -10.71 -1.98
CA SER A 741 -14.17 -9.97 -3.09
C SER A 741 -14.06 -10.80 -4.37
N ASN A 742 -12.87 -11.32 -4.69
CA ASN A 742 -12.57 -12.01 -5.95
C ASN A 742 -13.30 -13.34 -6.11
N GLN A 743 -13.67 -13.97 -4.98
CA GLN A 743 -14.39 -15.24 -4.94
C GLN A 743 -15.85 -15.08 -4.50
N PHE A 744 -16.39 -13.85 -4.52
CA PHE A 744 -17.80 -13.60 -4.26
C PHE A 744 -18.57 -13.50 -5.58
N PHE A 745 -19.49 -14.43 -5.78
CA PHE A 745 -20.44 -14.43 -6.89
C PHE A 745 -21.86 -14.59 -6.36
N GLU A 746 -22.83 -14.11 -7.14
CA GLU A 746 -24.26 -14.25 -6.88
C GLU A 746 -24.95 -14.85 -8.11
N TYR A 747 -25.90 -15.75 -7.89
CA TYR A 747 -26.77 -16.28 -8.94
C TYR A 747 -28.17 -15.67 -8.82
N THR A 748 -28.59 -14.91 -9.83
CA THR A 748 -29.82 -14.10 -9.77
C THR A 748 -31.05 -14.85 -10.29
N LYS A 749 -32.26 -14.34 -9.96
CA LYS A 749 -33.52 -14.84 -10.55
C LYS A 749 -33.55 -14.73 -12.08
N MET A 750 -32.74 -13.84 -12.66
CA MET A 750 -32.61 -13.63 -14.10
C MET A 750 -31.58 -14.57 -14.76
N GLN A 751 -31.12 -15.59 -14.03
CA GLN A 751 -30.19 -16.63 -14.49
C GLN A 751 -28.76 -16.12 -14.76
N GLU A 752 -28.37 -14.98 -14.21
CA GLU A 752 -27.02 -14.43 -14.34
C GLU A 752 -26.12 -14.95 -13.22
N ILE A 753 -24.81 -15.08 -13.50
CA ILE A 753 -23.78 -15.20 -12.46
C ILE A 753 -23.09 -13.84 -12.33
N ARG A 754 -23.41 -13.08 -11.29
CA ARG A 754 -22.91 -11.74 -11.03
C ARG A 754 -21.65 -11.75 -10.17
N TYR A 755 -20.71 -10.87 -10.53
CA TYR A 755 -19.58 -10.41 -9.74
C TYR A 755 -19.88 -8.97 -9.31
N ASN A 756 -20.55 -8.82 -8.17
CA ASN A 756 -21.06 -7.54 -7.66
C ASN A 756 -20.56 -7.21 -6.25
N SER A 757 -19.34 -7.63 -5.91
CA SER A 757 -18.61 -7.05 -4.77
C SER A 757 -18.18 -5.60 -5.01
N ARG A 758 -18.27 -5.08 -6.23
CA ARG A 758 -17.90 -3.71 -6.60
C ARG A 758 -18.93 -3.17 -7.61
N VAL A 759 -18.96 -1.85 -7.78
CA VAL A 759 -19.72 -1.15 -8.81
C VAL A 759 -18.73 -0.62 -9.87
N PRO A 760 -19.02 -0.69 -11.19
CA PRO A 760 -20.21 -1.30 -11.80
C PRO A 760 -20.25 -2.83 -11.62
N GLU A 761 -21.42 -3.44 -11.82
CA GLU A 761 -21.58 -4.89 -11.66
C GLU A 761 -21.12 -5.66 -12.90
N GLY A 762 -20.38 -6.75 -12.68
CA GLY A 762 -19.95 -7.65 -13.72
C GLY A 762 -20.86 -8.86 -13.82
N CYS A 763 -21.22 -9.27 -15.03
CA CYS A 763 -21.94 -10.50 -15.32
C CYS A 763 -21.01 -11.46 -16.05
N ALA A 764 -20.98 -12.72 -15.62
CA ALA A 764 -20.31 -13.78 -16.35
C ALA A 764 -20.93 -13.91 -17.75
N SER A 765 -20.10 -14.19 -18.73
CA SER A 765 -20.53 -14.35 -20.12
C SER A 765 -19.64 -15.34 -20.86
N VAL A 766 -20.14 -15.87 -21.97
CA VAL A 766 -19.37 -16.70 -22.90
C VAL A 766 -19.44 -16.06 -24.29
N GLU A 767 -18.31 -15.68 -24.86
CA GLU A 767 -18.27 -15.10 -26.22
C GLU A 767 -18.60 -16.15 -27.28
N SER A 768 -19.22 -15.74 -28.39
CA SER A 768 -19.64 -16.66 -29.46
C SER A 768 -18.43 -17.39 -30.05
N GLY A 769 -18.48 -18.72 -30.05
CA GLY A 769 -17.38 -19.59 -30.47
C GLY A 769 -16.27 -19.79 -29.43
N SER A 770 -16.37 -19.18 -28.24
CA SER A 770 -15.45 -19.38 -27.11
C SER A 770 -15.96 -20.48 -26.17
N ASN A 771 -15.03 -21.10 -25.43
CA ASN A 771 -15.31 -22.02 -24.32
C ASN A 771 -14.86 -21.44 -22.97
N ARG A 772 -14.54 -20.15 -22.91
CA ARG A 772 -14.04 -19.44 -21.73
C ARG A 772 -15.13 -18.54 -21.16
N LEU A 773 -15.26 -18.52 -19.83
CA LEU A 773 -16.10 -17.54 -19.13
C LEU A 773 -15.30 -16.25 -18.93
N THR A 774 -15.88 -15.11 -19.30
CA THR A 774 -15.33 -13.77 -19.06
C THR A 774 -16.34 -12.90 -18.33
N ILE A 775 -15.87 -11.86 -17.64
CA ILE A 775 -16.75 -10.83 -17.09
C ILE A 775 -16.94 -9.70 -18.13
N GLN A 776 -18.20 -9.39 -18.38
CA GLN A 776 -18.69 -8.20 -19.11
C GLN A 776 -19.58 -7.39 -18.15
N LEU A 777 -19.94 -6.16 -18.48
CA LEU A 777 -20.93 -5.44 -17.65
C LEU A 777 -22.30 -6.14 -17.64
N CYS A 778 -22.96 -6.13 -16.47
CA CYS A 778 -24.37 -6.49 -16.37
C CYS A 778 -25.26 -5.47 -17.08
N ARG A 779 -26.46 -5.89 -17.49
CA ARG A 779 -27.47 -5.00 -18.04
C ARG A 779 -28.21 -4.23 -16.94
N ASN A 780 -28.73 -3.05 -17.29
CA ASN A 780 -29.53 -2.24 -16.39
C ASN A 780 -30.85 -2.97 -16.04
N GLU A 781 -31.42 -2.65 -14.87
CA GLU A 781 -32.74 -3.17 -14.50
C GLU A 781 -33.80 -2.81 -15.55
N GLY A 782 -34.53 -3.82 -16.03
CA GLY A 782 -35.54 -3.67 -17.08
C GLY A 782 -35.06 -3.94 -18.50
N GLU A 783 -33.75 -4.04 -18.75
CA GLU A 783 -33.21 -4.57 -20.01
C GLU A 783 -33.24 -6.11 -20.01
N SER A 784 -33.42 -6.74 -21.18
CA SER A 784 -33.39 -8.20 -21.31
C SER A 784 -31.97 -8.75 -21.15
N VAL A 785 -31.78 -9.74 -20.26
CA VAL A 785 -30.48 -10.41 -20.08
C VAL A 785 -30.04 -11.08 -21.40
N PRO A 786 -28.84 -10.77 -21.93
CA PRO A 786 -28.30 -11.39 -23.13
C PRO A 786 -28.20 -12.91 -22.99
N GLU A 787 -28.52 -13.66 -24.06
CA GLU A 787 -28.45 -15.14 -24.05
C GLU A 787 -27.07 -15.66 -23.61
N ASN A 788 -26.01 -14.94 -23.96
CA ASN A 788 -24.63 -15.29 -23.63
C ASN A 788 -24.22 -14.96 -22.18
N GLN A 789 -25.13 -14.40 -21.36
CA GLN A 789 -24.98 -14.18 -19.91
C GLN A 789 -25.93 -15.07 -19.07
N GLN A 790 -26.76 -15.91 -19.70
CA GLN A 790 -27.70 -16.80 -19.02
C GLN A 790 -27.10 -18.17 -18.68
N PHE A 791 -27.19 -18.57 -17.42
CA PHE A 791 -26.69 -19.84 -16.88
C PHE A 791 -27.80 -20.59 -16.15
N LEU A 792 -27.97 -21.88 -16.42
CA LEU A 792 -28.93 -22.73 -15.71
C LEU A 792 -28.24 -23.50 -14.59
N PHE A 793 -28.44 -23.07 -13.34
CA PHE A 793 -27.97 -23.82 -12.18
C PHE A 793 -28.90 -25.01 -11.91
N ARG A 794 -28.46 -26.23 -12.28
CA ARG A 794 -29.26 -27.46 -12.17
C ARG A 794 -28.94 -28.23 -10.89
N GLU A 795 -29.98 -28.72 -10.21
CA GLU A 795 -29.80 -29.75 -9.19
C GLU A 795 -29.24 -31.03 -9.83
N VAL A 796 -28.07 -31.46 -9.37
CA VAL A 796 -27.51 -32.77 -9.72
C VAL A 796 -28.08 -33.79 -8.74
N ARG A 797 -29.03 -34.60 -9.22
CA ARG A 797 -29.59 -35.75 -8.48
C ARG A 797 -28.54 -36.80 -8.17
#